data_AF-A0A0Q7XCR7-F1
#
_entry.id   AF-A0A0Q7XCR7-F1
#
_cell.length_a   1.000
_cell.length_b   1.000
_cell.length_c   1.000
_cell.angle_alpha   90.00
_cell.angle_beta   90.00
_cell.angle_gamma   90.00
#
_symmetry.space_group_name_H-M   'P 1'
#
loop_
_entity.id
_entity.type
_entity.pdbx_description
1 polymer ?
#
loop_
_entity_poly.entity_id
_entity_poly.type
_entity_poly.pdbx_seq_one_letter_code
_entity_poly.pdbx_strand_id
1 'polypeptide(L)'
;MAIAHFSVSIVSRGEGRSAVLSAAYRHCAKMDYQREARSIDYTRKQGLLHEEFTLPADAPDWAKRLIADRSISGASEAFWNRVEAFEKRSDAQLAKDLTIALPLELTTEQNIALVRDFVDKHVLAKGMVADWVYHDNPGNPHIHLMTTLRPLTEGGFGAKKVAVLSEDGRPLKTKAGKQVYELWAGGTPEFNALRDGWFERQNHHLAMNGVSLRVDGRSYEKQGIALEPTIHLGVGAKAIERKAAIHGAVPELERLELNGQRRAENTRRVLRNPGLVLDMITREKSVFDVRDVGKVLHRYVDDPSIFQQLMARILQHAEVLRLQRDTIDFATGEWVPARYTTRAMIALEAEMANRALWLARQPSHAVKPAVLQSTFARHQRLSDEQKTAIEHITGLARIGAIVGRAGAGKTTMMKAAREAWEAAGYHVVGAALAGKAAEGLEKEAGIKSRTLSSWELRWQRGQDGIDGKTVFVIDEAGMVASKQMAGFVEAVVRAGAKLVLVGDPDQLQPIEAGASFRAIADRIGYAELETIYRQREEWMRAASLDLARGNVGAALAAYGAEDRVHGSKLKAEAVEQLISDWNRDYDPTKTTLMLAHLRRDVRMLNDMARAKLIERGIIGDGHSFRTAEGERRFDAGDQIVFLKNDTALGVKNGMLGKVVEAAQNRVVITVGEGEHLRQVSVEQRSYNNLDHGYATTIHKSQGATVDRVKVLASLSLDRHLTYVAMTRHREDLQLYYGTRSFGFNGGLEKVLSRRNAKETTLDYRHGGLYRQALSFAENRGLHLVQVARTLVRDRLDWTLRQREKLAGLGQQLRAVGERLGLLQSAIHKQKKELAPMVAGVKQFAFSVNDTIDQKLGNDPALKQQWDEVSTRFRYVFADPETAFRAMNFDAVLTDRQTANQVLHRLVDNPGTIGALNGKTGLLAGRSEKEARRVAEVNLPALKRDIEHYLTMRETARARIEGEEKSLRQRVSIDIPALSPEARNVLERVRDAIDRNDLPAALGYAISNREAKLEIDGFNKAVSERFGEPTMLANAARKPEGPLFEKMAFGLQPAQKENLKEAWPVMRAGQQLAAHERTTATLKQVEVLRLSQRQTPSLKQ
;
A
#
# COMPACT_ATOMS: atom_id res chain seq x y z
N MET A 1 -6.72 -4.92 7.77
CA MET A 1 -6.49 -3.93 6.70
C MET A 1 -7.08 -2.59 7.09
N ALA A 2 -6.56 -1.50 6.52
CA ALA A 2 -7.12 -0.17 6.62
C ALA A 2 -8.57 -0.18 6.11
N ILE A 3 -9.51 0.00 7.02
CA ILE A 3 -10.94 -0.01 6.72
C ILE A 3 -11.52 1.40 6.84
N ALA A 4 -12.50 1.68 5.98
CA ALA A 4 -13.22 2.93 5.99
C ALA A 4 -14.40 2.86 6.98
N HIS A 5 -14.14 2.83 8.30
CA HIS A 5 -15.21 2.93 9.30
C HIS A 5 -15.14 4.21 10.13
N PHE A 6 -16.25 4.95 10.08
CA PHE A 6 -16.48 6.17 10.81
C PHE A 6 -17.97 6.28 11.13
N SER A 7 -18.35 6.19 12.40
CA SER A 7 -19.75 6.28 12.84
C SER A 7 -19.94 7.33 13.92
N VAL A 8 -21.14 7.93 13.94
CA VAL A 8 -21.56 8.91 14.94
C VAL A 8 -22.85 8.45 15.58
N SER A 9 -22.94 8.63 16.90
CA SER A 9 -24.16 8.54 17.67
C SER A 9 -24.27 9.72 18.63
N ILE A 10 -25.46 9.92 19.21
CA ILE A 10 -25.70 10.92 20.25
C ILE A 10 -25.95 10.20 21.56
N VAL A 11 -25.26 10.61 22.62
CA VAL A 11 -25.56 10.18 23.99
C VAL A 11 -26.75 11.01 24.46
N SER A 12 -27.92 10.38 24.57
CA SER A 12 -29.18 11.04 24.94
C SER A 12 -29.73 10.46 26.24
N ARG A 13 -30.12 11.35 27.16
CA ARG A 13 -30.79 10.97 28.40
C ARG A 13 -32.13 10.29 28.15
N GLY A 14 -32.85 10.69 27.09
CA GLY A 14 -34.14 10.09 26.73
C GLY A 14 -34.03 8.63 26.31
N GLU A 15 -32.84 8.16 25.92
CA GLU A 15 -32.56 6.75 25.60
C GLU A 15 -32.00 5.97 26.81
N GLY A 16 -32.07 6.54 28.02
CA GLY A 16 -31.50 5.96 29.24
C GLY A 16 -29.97 5.97 29.28
N ARG A 17 -29.31 6.78 28.44
CA ARG A 17 -27.84 6.89 28.38
C ARG A 17 -27.35 8.11 29.16
N SER A 18 -26.16 7.98 29.76
CA SER A 18 -25.46 9.06 30.47
C SER A 18 -24.10 9.33 29.82
N ALA A 19 -23.65 10.58 29.87
CA ALA A 19 -22.31 10.95 29.44
C ALA A 19 -21.23 10.38 30.38
N VAL A 20 -21.45 10.45 31.70
CA VAL A 20 -20.50 9.92 32.71
C VAL A 20 -20.42 8.39 32.63
N LEU A 21 -21.55 7.70 32.50
CA LEU A 21 -21.55 6.24 32.32
C LEU A 21 -20.85 5.83 31.02
N SER A 22 -21.07 6.59 29.94
CA SER A 22 -20.41 6.37 28.66
C SER A 22 -18.90 6.57 28.74
N ALA A 23 -18.45 7.61 29.43
CA ALA A 23 -17.03 7.89 29.68
C ALA A 23 -16.40 6.79 30.54
N ALA A 24 -17.00 6.43 31.68
CA ALA A 24 -16.49 5.39 32.57
C ALA A 24 -16.27 4.06 31.85
N TYR A 25 -17.23 3.66 31.00
CA TYR A 25 -17.11 2.44 30.19
C TYR A 25 -15.96 2.48 29.17
N ARG A 26 -15.69 3.64 28.58
CA ARG A 26 -14.66 3.84 27.54
C ARG A 26 -13.26 3.93 28.15
N HIS A 27 -13.11 4.69 29.22
CA HIS A 27 -11.85 4.82 29.96
C HIS A 27 -11.47 3.58 30.78
N CYS A 28 -12.33 2.55 30.82
CA CYS A 28 -12.15 1.39 31.71
C CYS A 28 -11.86 1.84 33.15
N ALA A 29 -12.54 2.88 33.61
CA ALA A 29 -12.23 3.57 34.85
C ALA A 29 -13.39 3.45 35.84
N LYS A 30 -13.08 3.70 37.11
CA LYS A 30 -14.09 3.96 38.14
C LYS A 30 -14.39 5.46 38.12
N MET A 31 -15.66 5.83 37.96
CA MET A 31 -16.11 7.22 37.96
C MET A 31 -17.36 7.42 38.83
N ASP A 32 -17.43 8.55 39.54
CA ASP A 32 -18.58 8.91 40.35
C ASP A 32 -19.61 9.71 39.54
N TYR A 33 -20.82 9.17 39.40
CA TYR A 33 -21.94 9.84 38.74
C TYR A 33 -22.77 10.63 39.75
N GLN A 34 -22.46 11.93 39.87
CA GLN A 34 -22.99 12.81 40.91
C GLN A 34 -24.51 12.94 40.88
N ARG A 35 -25.11 12.99 39.69
CA ARG A 35 -26.57 13.16 39.52
C ARG A 35 -27.38 12.00 40.08
N GLU A 36 -26.84 10.79 40.05
CA GLU A 36 -27.48 9.58 40.59
C GLU A 36 -26.85 9.10 41.89
N ALA A 37 -25.91 9.87 42.46
CA ALA A 37 -25.19 9.54 43.69
C ALA A 37 -24.63 8.10 43.72
N ARG A 38 -24.11 7.61 42.59
CA ARG A 38 -23.55 6.26 42.47
C ARG A 38 -22.16 6.26 41.84
N SER A 39 -21.36 5.28 42.23
CA SER A 39 -20.04 5.01 41.64
C SER A 39 -20.16 3.91 40.57
N ILE A 40 -19.59 4.15 39.40
CA ILE A 40 -19.60 3.24 38.25
C ILE A 40 -18.20 2.69 38.07
N ASP A 41 -18.02 1.37 38.12
CA ASP A 41 -16.69 0.73 38.07
C ASP A 41 -16.52 -0.18 36.85
N TYR A 42 -15.70 0.25 35.89
CA TYR A 42 -15.30 -0.53 34.72
C TYR A 42 -13.80 -0.90 34.69
N THR A 43 -13.11 -0.83 35.83
CA THR A 43 -11.67 -1.12 35.95
C THR A 43 -11.27 -2.54 35.52
N ARG A 44 -12.22 -3.48 35.52
CA ARG A 44 -12.01 -4.87 35.09
C ARG A 44 -12.02 -5.06 33.57
N LYS A 45 -12.38 -4.03 32.79
CA LYS A 45 -12.47 -4.11 31.33
C LYS A 45 -11.07 -3.97 30.70
N GLN A 46 -10.70 -4.94 29.86
CA GLN A 46 -9.39 -4.95 29.18
C GLN A 46 -9.45 -4.39 27.75
N GLY A 47 -8.27 -4.13 27.17
CA GLY A 47 -8.12 -3.69 25.78
C GLY A 47 -8.03 -2.18 25.58
N LEU A 48 -7.96 -1.38 26.65
CA LEU A 48 -7.58 0.04 26.57
C LEU A 48 -6.07 0.15 26.33
N LEU A 49 -5.68 0.78 25.23
CA LEU A 49 -4.27 1.02 24.89
C LEU A 49 -3.84 2.46 25.14
N HIS A 50 -4.77 3.42 25.03
CA HIS A 50 -4.49 4.84 25.18
C HIS A 50 -5.76 5.62 25.55
N GLU A 51 -5.63 6.70 26.31
CA GLU A 51 -6.72 7.62 26.67
C GLU A 51 -6.23 9.06 26.66
N GLU A 52 -7.09 9.99 26.23
CA GLU A 52 -6.83 11.44 26.25
C GLU A 52 -8.10 12.25 26.44
N PHE A 53 -7.97 13.35 27.19
CA PHE A 53 -8.99 14.36 27.35
C PHE A 53 -8.39 15.72 27.01
N THR A 54 -8.90 16.37 25.97
CA THR A 54 -8.33 17.60 25.43
C THR A 54 -9.39 18.68 25.28
N LEU A 55 -9.08 19.88 25.80
CA LEU A 55 -9.88 21.08 25.62
C LEU A 55 -9.42 21.86 24.37
N PRO A 56 -10.31 22.63 23.72
CA PRO A 56 -9.90 23.55 22.67
C PRO A 56 -9.02 24.68 23.25
N ALA A 57 -8.16 25.28 22.44
CA ALA A 57 -7.17 26.28 22.89
C ALA A 57 -7.83 27.52 23.54
N ASP A 58 -8.98 27.92 23.02
CA ASP A 58 -9.83 29.01 23.50
C ASP A 58 -10.77 28.60 24.65
N ALA A 59 -10.54 27.45 25.29
CA ALA A 59 -11.36 27.03 26.43
C ALA A 59 -11.30 28.04 27.58
N PRO A 60 -12.44 28.35 28.21
CA PRO A 60 -12.53 29.30 29.32
C PRO A 60 -11.80 28.79 30.56
N ASP A 61 -11.40 29.72 31.43
CA ASP A 61 -10.58 29.42 32.62
C ASP A 61 -11.23 28.40 33.55
N TRP A 62 -12.56 28.43 33.69
CA TRP A 62 -13.28 27.47 34.52
C TRP A 62 -13.10 26.04 34.00
N ALA A 63 -13.07 25.83 32.67
CA ALA A 63 -12.91 24.51 32.07
C ALA A 63 -11.48 24.00 32.24
N LYS A 64 -10.49 24.89 32.08
CA LYS A 64 -9.07 24.58 32.33
C LYS A 64 -8.82 24.19 33.78
N ARG A 65 -9.34 24.99 34.74
CA ARG A 65 -9.23 24.69 36.18
C ARG A 65 -9.99 23.42 36.57
N LEU A 66 -11.11 23.12 35.91
CA LEU A 66 -11.91 21.92 36.21
C LEU A 66 -11.10 20.64 36.02
N ILE A 67 -10.21 20.61 35.02
CA ILE A 67 -9.41 19.42 34.69
C ILE A 67 -7.96 19.47 35.18
N ALA A 68 -7.50 20.63 35.66
CA ALA A 68 -6.15 20.80 36.19
C ALA A 68 -5.86 19.78 37.32
N ASP A 69 -4.65 19.23 37.31
CA ASP A 69 -4.13 18.29 38.31
C ASP A 69 -4.93 16.99 38.51
N ARG A 70 -5.79 16.63 37.54
CA ARG A 70 -6.53 15.36 37.51
C ARG A 70 -5.87 14.36 36.56
N SER A 71 -6.09 13.07 36.81
CA SER A 71 -5.87 12.04 35.79
C SER A 71 -6.78 12.30 34.58
N ILE A 72 -6.47 11.70 33.43
CA ILE A 72 -7.27 11.85 32.21
C ILE A 72 -8.72 11.40 32.43
N SER A 73 -8.90 10.23 33.03
CA SER A 73 -10.23 9.73 33.44
C SER A 73 -10.89 10.61 34.51
N GLY A 74 -10.14 11.21 35.43
CA GLY A 74 -10.67 12.17 36.41
C GLY A 74 -11.10 13.50 35.80
N ALA A 75 -10.40 13.97 34.77
CA ALA A 75 -10.77 15.14 33.98
C ALA A 75 -12.06 14.88 33.19
N SER A 76 -12.15 13.72 32.53
CA SER A 76 -13.36 13.25 31.83
C SER A 76 -14.55 13.16 32.78
N GLU A 77 -14.39 12.54 33.95
CA GLU A 77 -15.43 12.46 34.99
C GLU A 77 -15.95 13.85 35.39
N ALA A 78 -15.04 14.75 35.77
CA ALA A 78 -15.39 16.08 36.27
C ALA A 78 -16.14 16.89 35.18
N PHE A 79 -15.67 16.81 33.93
CA PHE A 79 -16.26 17.53 32.82
C PHE A 79 -17.64 16.99 32.45
N TRP A 80 -17.80 15.67 32.30
CA TRP A 80 -19.10 15.10 31.92
C TRP A 80 -20.14 15.21 33.04
N ASN A 81 -19.75 15.17 34.32
CA ASN A 81 -20.65 15.52 35.42
C ASN A 81 -21.14 16.97 35.31
N ARG A 82 -20.27 17.91 34.89
CA ARG A 82 -20.66 19.30 34.66
C ARG A 82 -21.68 19.44 33.52
N VAL A 83 -21.52 18.68 32.43
CA VAL A 83 -22.49 18.61 31.31
C VAL A 83 -23.84 18.05 31.79
N GLU A 84 -23.80 16.95 32.56
CA GLU A 84 -24.99 16.30 33.11
C GLU A 84 -25.80 17.19 34.05
N ALA A 85 -25.10 17.99 34.87
CA ALA A 85 -25.70 18.98 35.76
C ALA A 85 -26.26 20.19 35.01
N PHE A 86 -25.60 20.61 33.92
CA PHE A 86 -26.05 21.74 33.11
C PHE A 86 -27.33 21.42 32.33
N GLU A 87 -27.44 20.23 31.76
CA GLU A 87 -28.60 19.81 30.97
C GLU A 87 -29.78 19.39 31.87
N LYS A 88 -30.86 20.17 31.87
CA LYS A 88 -32.01 19.96 32.77
C LYS A 88 -33.10 19.03 32.24
N ARG A 89 -33.30 18.98 30.91
CA ARG A 89 -34.40 18.22 30.28
C ARG A 89 -34.23 16.71 30.39
N SER A 90 -35.32 15.97 30.53
CA SER A 90 -35.31 14.49 30.56
C SER A 90 -34.82 13.86 29.25
N ASP A 91 -35.04 14.52 28.12
CA ASP A 91 -34.63 14.09 26.78
C ASP A 91 -33.34 14.79 26.27
N ALA A 92 -32.53 15.34 27.19
CA ALA A 92 -31.35 16.09 26.81
C ALA A 92 -30.31 15.23 26.05
N GLN A 93 -29.84 15.76 24.93
CA GLN A 93 -28.65 15.25 24.24
C GLN A 93 -27.39 15.78 24.93
N LEU A 94 -26.50 14.89 25.37
CA LEU A 94 -25.41 15.21 26.29
C LEU A 94 -24.06 15.32 25.57
N ALA A 95 -23.77 14.37 24.69
CA ALA A 95 -22.51 14.31 23.95
C ALA A 95 -22.73 13.72 22.55
N LYS A 96 -21.83 14.05 21.63
CA LYS A 96 -21.67 13.31 20.37
C LYS A 96 -20.61 12.25 20.57
N ASP A 97 -20.86 11.01 20.15
CA ASP A 97 -19.92 9.90 20.28
C ASP A 97 -19.54 9.36 18.90
N LEU A 98 -18.25 9.40 18.60
CA LEU A 98 -17.64 8.94 17.37
C LEU A 98 -16.98 7.59 17.61
N THR A 99 -17.29 6.59 16.81
CA THR A 99 -16.56 5.31 16.79
C THR A 99 -15.86 5.15 15.46
N ILE A 100 -14.54 5.04 15.48
CA ILE A 100 -13.70 5.12 14.28
C ILE A 100 -12.70 3.98 14.29
N ALA A 101 -12.61 3.22 13.19
CA ALA A 101 -11.64 2.13 13.08
C ALA A 101 -10.25 2.65 12.69
N LEU A 102 -9.22 2.02 13.26
CA LEU A 102 -7.83 2.34 12.98
C LEU A 102 -7.23 1.33 12.00
N PRO A 103 -6.29 1.75 11.13
CA PRO A 103 -5.59 0.85 10.22
C PRO A 103 -4.68 -0.14 10.98
N LEU A 104 -4.68 -1.39 10.54
CA LEU A 104 -3.81 -2.46 11.07
C LEU A 104 -2.38 -2.37 10.55
N GLU A 105 -2.18 -1.64 9.46
CA GLU A 105 -0.89 -1.37 8.83
C GLU A 105 -0.09 -0.30 9.57
N LEU A 106 -0.69 0.36 10.57
CA LEU A 106 -0.03 1.32 11.46
C LEU A 106 0.19 0.69 12.84
N THR A 107 1.34 0.99 13.46
CA THR A 107 1.58 0.61 14.86
C THR A 107 0.66 1.38 15.81
N THR A 108 0.55 0.93 17.05
CA THR A 108 -0.25 1.60 18.10
C THR A 108 0.12 3.08 18.22
N GLU A 109 1.41 3.41 18.25
CA GLU A 109 1.91 4.78 18.38
C GLU A 109 1.58 5.62 17.15
N GLN A 110 1.64 5.02 15.95
CA GLN A 110 1.28 5.69 14.70
C GLN A 110 -0.23 5.95 14.62
N ASN A 111 -1.04 5.03 15.14
CA ASN A 111 -2.48 5.20 15.27
C ASN A 111 -2.84 6.28 16.29
N ILE A 112 -2.15 6.35 17.44
CA ILE A 112 -2.30 7.44 18.41
C ILE A 112 -1.99 8.78 17.75
N ALA A 113 -0.90 8.87 16.98
CA ALA A 113 -0.54 10.08 16.24
C ALA A 113 -1.60 10.47 15.19
N LEU A 114 -2.19 9.49 14.49
CA LEU A 114 -3.32 9.70 13.56
C LEU A 114 -4.52 10.32 14.28
N VAL A 115 -4.88 9.79 15.45
CA VAL A 115 -6.05 10.25 16.18
C VAL A 115 -5.83 11.65 16.76
N ARG A 116 -4.68 11.91 17.38
CA ARG A 116 -4.31 13.25 17.88
C ARG A 116 -4.42 14.31 16.79
N ASP A 117 -3.86 14.01 15.63
CA ASP A 117 -3.84 14.91 14.49
C ASP A 117 -5.25 15.11 13.88
N PHE A 118 -6.11 14.10 13.91
CA PHE A 118 -7.52 14.25 13.56
C PHE A 118 -8.30 15.10 14.58
N VAL A 119 -8.11 14.83 15.87
CA VAL A 119 -8.76 15.54 16.98
C VAL A 119 -8.39 17.02 16.95
N ASP A 120 -7.11 17.33 16.81
CA ASP A 120 -6.59 18.69 16.68
C ASP A 120 -7.26 19.45 15.52
N LYS A 121 -7.17 18.89 14.30
CA LYS A 121 -7.59 19.58 13.07
C LYS A 121 -9.10 19.70 12.90
N HIS A 122 -9.87 18.73 13.37
CA HIS A 122 -11.29 18.64 13.02
C HIS A 122 -12.25 18.71 14.22
N VAL A 123 -11.75 18.54 15.45
CA VAL A 123 -12.56 18.61 16.68
C VAL A 123 -12.22 19.86 17.48
N LEU A 124 -10.99 19.95 17.99
CA LEU A 124 -10.54 21.07 18.83
C LEU A 124 -10.56 22.38 18.06
N ALA A 125 -10.13 22.35 16.80
CA ALA A 125 -10.22 23.52 15.92
C ALA A 125 -11.64 24.08 15.84
N LYS A 126 -12.71 23.29 16.04
CA LYS A 126 -14.11 23.76 16.04
C LYS A 126 -14.62 24.25 17.40
N GLY A 127 -13.75 24.39 18.40
CA GLY A 127 -14.14 24.76 19.77
C GLY A 127 -14.84 23.62 20.52
N MET A 128 -14.75 22.38 20.03
CA MET A 128 -15.32 21.21 20.68
C MET A 128 -14.29 20.59 21.63
N VAL A 129 -14.75 20.09 22.77
CA VAL A 129 -13.92 19.23 23.64
C VAL A 129 -13.79 17.86 22.99
N ALA A 130 -12.62 17.23 23.13
CA ALA A 130 -12.35 15.89 22.65
C ALA A 130 -11.96 14.97 23.81
N ASP A 131 -12.80 14.00 24.10
CA ASP A 131 -12.54 12.96 25.09
C ASP A 131 -12.46 11.62 24.35
N TRP A 132 -11.27 11.04 24.20
CA TRP A 132 -11.09 9.87 23.36
C TRP A 132 -10.24 8.78 23.98
N VAL A 133 -10.57 7.54 23.60
CA VAL A 133 -9.88 6.33 24.02
C VAL A 133 -9.57 5.47 22.81
N TYR A 134 -8.41 4.81 22.82
CA TYR A 134 -8.02 3.79 21.87
C TYR A 134 -8.16 2.43 22.52
N HIS A 135 -9.06 1.61 21.96
CA HIS A 135 -9.11 0.19 22.26
C HIS A 135 -8.53 -0.68 21.15
N ASP A 136 -7.86 -1.76 21.54
CA ASP A 136 -7.58 -2.88 20.66
C ASP A 136 -7.93 -4.19 21.37
N ASN A 137 -8.98 -4.84 20.87
CA ASN A 137 -9.22 -6.25 21.14
C ASN A 137 -8.70 -7.01 19.93
N PRO A 138 -8.00 -8.15 20.08
CA PRO A 138 -7.13 -8.74 19.06
C PRO A 138 -7.61 -8.55 17.62
N GLY A 139 -6.92 -7.68 16.87
CA GLY A 139 -7.18 -7.41 15.46
C GLY A 139 -8.35 -6.44 15.19
N ASN A 140 -8.78 -5.65 16.17
CA ASN A 140 -9.84 -4.66 16.02
C ASN A 140 -9.49 -3.31 16.69
N PRO A 141 -8.43 -2.63 16.22
CA PRO A 141 -8.04 -1.33 16.75
C PRO A 141 -9.08 -0.27 16.34
N HIS A 142 -9.62 0.45 17.31
CA HIS A 142 -10.60 1.50 17.09
C HIS A 142 -10.55 2.52 18.23
N ILE A 143 -11.06 3.72 17.95
CA ILE A 143 -11.26 4.74 18.97
C ILE A 143 -12.75 4.95 19.25
N HIS A 144 -13.03 5.35 20.49
CA HIS A 144 -14.22 6.13 20.83
C HIS A 144 -13.78 7.56 21.10
N LEU A 145 -14.51 8.54 20.57
CA LEU A 145 -14.25 9.96 20.73
C LEU A 145 -15.57 10.67 21.05
N MET A 146 -15.70 11.14 22.28
CA MET A 146 -16.83 11.93 22.75
C MET A 146 -16.54 13.42 22.60
N THR A 147 -17.50 14.18 22.06
CA THR A 147 -17.38 15.63 21.85
C THR A 147 -18.60 16.39 22.35
N THR A 148 -18.40 17.67 22.68
CA THR A 148 -19.46 18.56 23.18
C THR A 148 -20.47 18.92 22.10
N LEU A 149 -21.73 19.11 22.53
CA LEU A 149 -22.82 19.59 21.67
C LEU A 149 -23.08 21.09 21.79
N ARG A 150 -22.35 21.78 22.67
CA ARG A 150 -22.46 23.20 22.97
C ARG A 150 -21.07 23.83 23.00
N PRO A 151 -20.94 25.11 22.61
CA PRO A 151 -19.69 25.83 22.79
C PRO A 151 -19.41 26.05 24.28
N LEU A 152 -18.13 26.10 24.64
CA LEU A 152 -17.70 26.60 25.93
C LEU A 152 -17.70 28.13 25.89
N THR A 153 -18.20 28.77 26.94
CA THR A 153 -18.24 30.23 27.11
C THR A 153 -17.76 30.57 28.52
N GLU A 154 -17.39 31.82 28.77
CA GLU A 154 -16.97 32.28 30.11
C GLU A 154 -18.04 32.00 31.19
N GLY A 155 -19.32 32.09 30.83
CA GLY A 155 -20.45 31.81 31.72
C GLY A 155 -20.89 30.34 31.82
N GLY A 156 -20.18 29.40 31.17
CA GLY A 156 -20.55 27.98 31.12
C GLY A 156 -20.81 27.49 29.68
N PHE A 157 -21.78 26.59 29.48
CA PHE A 157 -22.09 26.07 28.15
C PHE A 157 -23.06 26.98 27.37
N GLY A 158 -22.74 27.31 26.12
CA GLY A 158 -23.55 28.18 25.27
C GLY A 158 -24.76 27.50 24.61
N ALA A 159 -25.37 28.18 23.64
CA ALA A 159 -26.56 27.69 22.95
C ALA A 159 -26.23 26.56 21.94
N LYS A 160 -27.12 25.55 21.85
CA LYS A 160 -27.03 24.48 20.83
C LYS A 160 -27.36 24.98 19.42
N LYS A 161 -28.25 25.98 19.33
CA LYS A 161 -28.65 26.63 18.09
C LYS A 161 -28.03 28.01 18.05
N VAL A 162 -27.24 28.28 17.01
CA VAL A 162 -26.58 29.56 16.78
C VAL A 162 -27.17 30.21 15.54
N ALA A 163 -27.31 31.54 15.55
CA ALA A 163 -27.86 32.27 14.42
C ALA A 163 -26.84 32.23 13.26
N VAL A 164 -27.32 31.88 12.06
CA VAL A 164 -26.52 31.98 10.84
C VAL A 164 -26.36 33.46 10.53
N LEU A 165 -25.14 33.92 10.28
CA LEU A 165 -24.84 35.33 9.99
C LEU A 165 -24.64 35.53 8.48
N SER A 166 -25.07 36.67 7.94
CA SER A 166 -24.76 37.12 6.59
C SER A 166 -23.32 37.66 6.50
N GLU A 167 -22.85 37.94 5.28
CA GLU A 167 -21.49 38.46 5.02
C GLU A 167 -21.15 39.74 5.81
N ASP A 168 -22.16 40.52 6.20
CA ASP A 168 -22.06 41.75 7.01
C ASP A 168 -22.15 41.51 8.54
N GLY A 169 -22.16 40.26 8.99
CA GLY A 169 -22.24 39.90 10.41
C GLY A 169 -23.63 40.04 11.04
N ARG A 170 -24.69 40.24 10.24
CA ARG A 170 -26.08 40.33 10.72
C ARG A 170 -26.76 38.95 10.66
N PRO A 171 -27.70 38.61 11.57
CA PRO A 171 -28.44 37.35 11.48
C PRO A 171 -29.19 37.21 10.17
N LEU A 172 -28.88 36.14 9.42
CA LEU A 172 -29.48 35.77 8.16
C LEU A 172 -30.97 35.53 8.38
N LYS A 173 -31.81 36.18 7.57
CA LYS A 173 -33.27 36.04 7.63
C LYS A 173 -33.76 35.34 6.37
N THR A 174 -34.76 34.47 6.53
CA THR A 174 -35.51 33.87 5.42
C THR A 174 -36.32 34.93 4.67
N LYS A 175 -36.85 34.60 3.48
CA LYS A 175 -37.76 35.47 2.70
C LYS A 175 -39.01 35.92 3.49
N ALA A 176 -39.36 35.20 4.56
CA ALA A 176 -40.46 35.53 5.48
C ALA A 176 -40.01 36.31 6.74
N GLY A 177 -38.78 36.84 6.77
CA GLY A 177 -38.26 37.67 7.87
C GLY A 177 -37.79 36.92 9.12
N LYS A 178 -37.92 35.58 9.18
CA LYS A 178 -37.47 34.76 10.32
C LYS A 178 -35.96 34.52 10.28
N GLN A 179 -35.28 34.67 11.43
CA GLN A 179 -33.86 34.37 11.58
C GLN A 179 -33.58 32.88 11.35
N VAL A 180 -32.49 32.59 10.64
CA VAL A 180 -32.01 31.24 10.36
C VAL A 180 -31.04 30.81 11.45
N TYR A 181 -31.24 29.61 11.97
CA TYR A 181 -30.39 29.01 13.00
C TYR A 181 -29.84 27.68 12.51
N GLU A 182 -28.62 27.36 12.93
CA GLU A 182 -27.99 26.06 12.72
C GLU A 182 -27.55 25.44 14.04
N LEU A 183 -27.29 24.14 14.03
CA LEU A 183 -26.72 23.45 15.19
C LEU A 183 -25.24 23.78 15.27
N TRP A 184 -24.78 24.30 16.41
CA TRP A 184 -23.36 24.63 16.63
C TRP A 184 -22.46 23.40 16.46
N ALA A 185 -22.92 22.24 16.92
CA ALA A 185 -22.21 20.98 16.77
C ALA A 185 -22.21 20.43 15.33
N GLY A 186 -22.84 21.14 14.38
CA GLY A 186 -22.98 20.76 12.98
C GLY A 186 -24.09 19.73 12.72
N GLY A 187 -24.63 19.77 11.50
CA GLY A 187 -25.57 18.80 10.95
C GLY A 187 -24.89 17.79 10.00
N THR A 188 -25.66 17.26 9.04
CA THR A 188 -25.18 16.26 8.08
C THR A 188 -24.00 16.73 7.21
N PRO A 189 -23.96 17.97 6.68
CA PRO A 189 -22.82 18.45 5.89
C PRO A 189 -21.52 18.52 6.72
N GLU A 190 -21.59 19.00 7.95
CA GLU A 190 -20.42 19.12 8.84
C GLU A 190 -19.93 17.74 9.30
N PHE A 191 -20.85 16.79 9.46
CA PHE A 191 -20.51 15.39 9.67
C PHE A 191 -19.76 14.78 8.48
N ASN A 192 -20.24 15.01 7.25
CA ASN A 192 -19.53 14.54 6.05
C ASN A 192 -18.13 15.16 5.97
N ALA A 193 -17.99 16.46 6.25
CA ALA A 193 -16.69 17.12 6.30
C ALA A 193 -15.76 16.53 7.38
N LEU A 194 -16.31 16.19 8.55
CA LEU A 194 -15.56 15.55 9.64
C LEU A 194 -15.09 14.13 9.23
N ARG A 195 -15.96 13.34 8.59
CA ARG A 195 -15.64 12.01 8.07
C ARG A 195 -14.61 12.06 6.93
N ASP A 196 -14.79 12.96 5.99
CA ASP A 196 -13.88 13.11 4.85
C ASP A 196 -12.51 13.63 5.34
N GLY A 197 -12.50 14.47 6.37
CA GLY A 197 -11.30 14.84 7.13
C GLY A 197 -10.59 13.64 7.75
N TRP A 198 -11.33 12.71 8.39
CA TRP A 198 -10.74 11.46 8.89
C TRP A 198 -10.07 10.64 7.79
N PHE A 199 -10.72 10.44 6.64
CA PHE A 199 -10.12 9.67 5.55
C PHE A 199 -8.92 10.38 4.91
N GLU A 200 -8.94 11.71 4.83
CA GLU A 200 -7.75 12.50 4.47
C GLU A 200 -6.61 12.24 5.45
N ARG A 201 -6.86 12.31 6.77
CA ARG A 201 -5.85 12.02 7.80
C ARG A 201 -5.40 10.57 7.78
N GLN A 202 -6.29 9.60 7.62
CA GLN A 202 -5.92 8.19 7.56
C GLN A 202 -5.01 7.90 6.37
N ASN A 203 -5.36 8.40 5.17
CA ASN A 203 -4.53 8.25 3.98
C ASN A 203 -3.19 8.95 4.10
N HIS A 204 -3.21 10.13 4.72
CA HIS A 204 -2.02 10.84 5.10
C HIS A 204 -1.17 9.91 5.98
N HIS A 205 -1.65 9.42 7.12
CA HIS A 205 -0.89 8.56 8.04
C HIS A 205 -0.47 7.20 7.46
N LEU A 206 -1.23 6.60 6.56
CA LEU A 206 -0.83 5.41 5.82
C LEU A 206 0.35 5.69 4.89
N ALA A 207 0.23 6.73 4.05
CA ALA A 207 1.32 7.16 3.18
C ALA A 207 2.55 7.45 4.01
N MET A 208 2.38 8.13 5.16
CA MET A 208 3.44 8.47 6.10
C MET A 208 4.19 7.31 6.72
N ASN A 209 3.60 6.14 6.81
CA ASN A 209 4.26 4.97 7.37
C ASN A 209 4.72 4.01 6.28
N GLY A 210 4.77 4.49 5.02
CA GLY A 210 5.22 3.73 3.87
C GLY A 210 4.27 2.65 3.41
N VAL A 211 2.99 2.80 3.77
CA VAL A 211 1.93 1.94 3.30
C VAL A 211 1.37 2.59 2.02
N SER A 212 1.58 1.92 0.88
CA SER A 212 1.08 2.39 -0.43
C SER A 212 -0.44 2.28 -0.60
N LEU A 213 -1.13 1.71 0.39
CA LEU A 213 -2.58 1.60 0.43
C LEU A 213 -3.23 2.98 0.62
N ARG A 214 -4.26 3.26 -0.18
CA ARG A 214 -5.16 4.40 0.00
C ARG A 214 -6.59 3.93 0.20
N VAL A 215 -7.32 4.66 1.03
CA VAL A 215 -8.71 4.44 1.41
C VAL A 215 -9.57 5.53 0.75
N ASP A 216 -10.44 5.16 -0.18
CA ASP A 216 -11.44 6.09 -0.74
C ASP A 216 -12.66 6.16 0.19
N GLY A 217 -12.95 7.37 0.70
CA GLY A 217 -14.09 7.65 1.58
C GLY A 217 -15.45 7.77 0.89
N ARG A 218 -15.49 7.79 -0.46
CA ARG A 218 -16.75 7.80 -1.22
C ARG A 218 -17.48 6.48 -1.06
N SER A 219 -18.82 6.50 -1.11
CA SER A 219 -19.60 5.25 -1.17
C SER A 219 -19.26 4.46 -2.44
N TYR A 220 -19.42 3.13 -2.38
CA TYR A 220 -19.28 2.28 -3.57
C TYR A 220 -20.18 2.74 -4.72
N GLU A 221 -21.40 3.22 -4.43
CA GLU A 221 -22.28 3.84 -5.42
C GLU A 221 -21.63 5.04 -6.14
N LYS A 222 -21.06 6.01 -5.40
CA LYS A 222 -20.38 7.18 -6.00
C LYS A 222 -19.11 6.79 -6.74
N GLN A 223 -18.54 5.65 -6.40
CA GLN A 223 -17.43 5.07 -7.15
C GLN A 223 -17.92 4.30 -8.38
N GLY A 224 -19.21 3.96 -8.51
CA GLY A 224 -19.74 3.10 -9.57
C GLY A 224 -19.52 1.59 -9.31
N ILE A 225 -19.32 1.19 -8.06
CA ILE A 225 -19.14 -0.19 -7.62
C ILE A 225 -20.48 -0.66 -7.05
N ALA A 226 -21.05 -1.72 -7.63
CA ALA A 226 -22.35 -2.25 -7.21
C ALA A 226 -22.27 -3.15 -5.95
N LEU A 227 -21.43 -2.80 -4.98
CA LEU A 227 -21.32 -3.47 -3.68
C LEU A 227 -21.89 -2.59 -2.57
N GLU A 228 -22.36 -3.21 -1.50
CA GLU A 228 -22.76 -2.51 -0.29
C GLU A 228 -21.56 -2.31 0.64
N PRO A 229 -21.37 -1.13 1.23
CA PRO A 229 -20.37 -0.97 2.28
C PRO A 229 -20.68 -1.89 3.46
N THR A 230 -19.70 -2.68 3.91
CA THR A 230 -19.84 -3.53 5.10
C THR A 230 -20.10 -2.67 6.35
N ILE A 231 -20.84 -3.22 7.32
CA ILE A 231 -21.09 -2.56 8.61
C ILE A 231 -19.92 -2.87 9.53
N HIS A 232 -19.49 -1.89 10.32
CA HIS A 232 -18.51 -2.16 11.35
C HIS A 232 -19.14 -2.86 12.54
N LEU A 233 -18.60 -4.04 12.83
CA LEU A 233 -18.95 -4.82 14.01
C LEU A 233 -18.07 -4.36 15.15
N GLY A 234 -18.61 -3.48 15.98
CA GLY A 234 -17.94 -3.03 17.20
C GLY A 234 -17.57 -4.19 18.13
N VAL A 235 -16.65 -3.95 19.06
CA VAL A 235 -16.09 -4.96 19.97
C VAL A 235 -17.12 -5.69 20.83
N GLY A 236 -18.19 -5.02 21.25
CA GLY A 236 -19.28 -5.65 22.03
C GLY A 236 -20.00 -6.75 21.24
N ALA A 237 -20.21 -6.53 19.95
CA ALA A 237 -20.79 -7.54 19.05
C ALA A 237 -19.87 -8.76 18.91
N LYS A 238 -18.61 -8.55 18.53
CA LYS A 238 -17.61 -9.64 18.41
C LYS A 238 -17.31 -10.35 19.73
N ALA A 239 -17.51 -9.71 20.88
CA ALA A 239 -17.35 -10.33 22.20
C ALA A 239 -18.55 -11.20 22.57
N ILE A 240 -19.76 -10.77 22.24
CA ILE A 240 -20.98 -11.57 22.38
C ILE A 240 -20.94 -12.76 21.42
N GLU A 241 -20.47 -12.58 20.17
CA GLU A 241 -20.21 -13.67 19.22
C GLU A 241 -19.18 -14.67 19.75
N ARG A 242 -18.06 -14.21 20.31
CA ARG A 242 -17.07 -15.08 20.95
C ARG A 242 -17.63 -15.83 22.15
N LYS A 243 -18.38 -15.16 23.03
CA LYS A 243 -19.03 -15.81 24.19
C LYS A 243 -20.09 -16.84 23.75
N ALA A 244 -20.88 -16.50 22.73
CA ALA A 244 -21.91 -17.38 22.19
C ALA A 244 -21.27 -18.61 21.51
N ALA A 245 -20.17 -18.44 20.76
CA ALA A 245 -19.39 -19.54 20.18
C ALA A 245 -18.75 -20.46 21.24
N ILE A 246 -18.26 -19.90 22.35
CA ILE A 246 -17.72 -20.67 23.50
C ILE A 246 -18.82 -21.46 24.22
N HIS A 247 -20.07 -21.00 24.19
CA HIS A 247 -21.22 -21.66 24.84
C HIS A 247 -22.14 -22.41 23.87
N GLY A 248 -21.79 -22.51 22.58
CA GLY A 248 -22.61 -23.17 21.56
C GLY A 248 -23.97 -22.49 21.28
N ALA A 249 -24.11 -21.20 21.61
CA ALA A 249 -25.31 -20.40 21.37
C ALA A 249 -25.15 -19.49 20.15
N VAL A 250 -26.27 -19.12 19.51
CA VAL A 250 -26.28 -18.11 18.43
C VAL A 250 -26.42 -16.71 19.07
N PRO A 251 -25.51 -15.77 18.79
CA PRO A 251 -25.60 -14.42 19.35
C PRO A 251 -26.74 -13.62 18.69
N GLU A 252 -27.79 -13.29 19.43
CA GLU A 252 -28.87 -12.40 18.98
C GLU A 252 -28.40 -10.93 18.98
N LEU A 253 -27.77 -10.50 17.89
CA LEU A 253 -27.36 -9.11 17.68
C LEU A 253 -27.65 -8.69 16.25
N GLU A 254 -28.68 -7.86 16.09
CA GLU A 254 -29.15 -7.32 14.81
C GLU A 254 -28.03 -6.73 13.93
N ARG A 255 -27.02 -6.08 14.53
CA ARG A 255 -25.85 -5.52 13.79
C ARG A 255 -24.87 -6.58 13.28
N LEU A 256 -24.67 -7.67 14.01
CA LEU A 256 -23.87 -8.83 13.56
C LEU A 256 -24.55 -9.51 12.39
N GLU A 257 -25.84 -9.73 12.53
CA GLU A 257 -26.69 -10.27 11.48
C GLU A 257 -26.69 -9.34 10.27
N LEU A 258 -26.87 -8.02 10.42
CA LEU A 258 -26.83 -7.06 9.32
C LEU A 258 -25.46 -6.98 8.63
N ASN A 259 -24.33 -7.01 9.36
CA ASN A 259 -23.02 -7.05 8.69
C ASN A 259 -22.76 -8.41 8.03
N GLY A 260 -23.14 -9.49 8.69
CA GLY A 260 -23.13 -10.83 8.12
C GLY A 260 -23.97 -10.87 6.84
N GLN A 261 -25.14 -10.23 6.83
CA GLN A 261 -26.02 -10.05 5.69
C GLN A 261 -25.38 -9.19 4.61
N ARG A 262 -24.74 -8.05 4.93
CA ARG A 262 -24.05 -7.23 3.91
C ARG A 262 -22.80 -7.90 3.34
N ARG A 263 -22.03 -8.59 4.16
CA ARG A 263 -20.88 -9.41 3.71
C ARG A 263 -21.36 -10.59 2.89
N ALA A 264 -22.42 -11.27 3.33
CA ALA A 264 -23.05 -12.35 2.58
C ALA A 264 -23.67 -11.82 1.28
N GLU A 265 -24.26 -10.63 1.28
CA GLU A 265 -24.85 -9.98 0.12
C GLU A 265 -23.77 -9.50 -0.85
N ASN A 266 -22.69 -8.89 -0.38
CA ASN A 266 -21.52 -8.61 -1.20
C ASN A 266 -20.89 -9.89 -1.74
N THR A 267 -20.77 -10.92 -0.92
CA THR A 267 -20.28 -12.23 -1.35
C THR A 267 -21.23 -12.82 -2.40
N ARG A 268 -22.56 -12.70 -2.24
CA ARG A 268 -23.56 -13.08 -3.26
C ARG A 268 -23.43 -12.24 -4.52
N ARG A 269 -23.20 -10.93 -4.42
CA ARG A 269 -23.00 -10.02 -5.56
C ARG A 269 -21.72 -10.33 -6.29
N VAL A 270 -20.63 -10.63 -5.60
CA VAL A 270 -19.36 -11.09 -6.19
C VAL A 270 -19.51 -12.51 -6.75
N LEU A 271 -20.28 -13.39 -6.11
CA LEU A 271 -20.60 -14.73 -6.64
C LEU A 271 -21.47 -14.66 -7.90
N ARG A 272 -22.39 -13.70 -7.98
CA ARG A 272 -23.23 -13.42 -9.15
C ARG A 272 -22.43 -12.74 -10.25
N ASN A 273 -21.67 -11.72 -9.90
CA ASN A 273 -20.83 -10.93 -10.80
C ASN A 273 -19.40 -10.78 -10.23
N PRO A 274 -18.52 -11.73 -10.52
CA PRO A 274 -17.11 -11.66 -10.13
C PRO A 274 -16.36 -10.44 -10.72
N GLY A 275 -16.88 -9.85 -11.80
CA GLY A 275 -16.31 -8.69 -12.47
C GLY A 275 -16.17 -7.45 -11.58
N LEU A 276 -16.98 -7.31 -10.51
CA LEU A 276 -16.87 -6.19 -9.56
C LEU A 276 -15.50 -6.09 -8.89
N VAL A 277 -14.81 -7.23 -8.70
CA VAL A 277 -13.45 -7.25 -8.15
C VAL A 277 -12.45 -6.71 -9.19
N LEU A 278 -12.66 -7.00 -10.47
CA LEU A 278 -11.82 -6.51 -11.56
C LEU A 278 -11.94 -4.99 -11.71
N ASP A 279 -13.14 -4.43 -11.55
CA ASP A 279 -13.38 -2.98 -11.60
C ASP A 279 -12.63 -2.24 -10.49
N MET A 280 -12.49 -2.84 -9.30
CA MET A 280 -11.72 -2.25 -8.20
C MET A 280 -10.22 -2.22 -8.49
N ILE A 281 -9.69 -3.32 -9.05
CA ILE A 281 -8.26 -3.46 -9.34
C ILE A 281 -7.85 -2.58 -10.53
N THR A 282 -8.65 -2.60 -11.61
CA THR A 282 -8.30 -1.96 -12.88
C THR A 282 -8.39 -0.44 -12.87
N ARG A 283 -8.91 0.17 -11.80
CA ARG A 283 -8.83 1.61 -11.56
C ARG A 283 -7.43 2.08 -11.23
N GLU A 284 -6.69 1.29 -10.47
CA GLU A 284 -5.34 1.64 -10.01
C GLU A 284 -4.25 0.96 -10.84
N LYS A 285 -4.57 -0.14 -11.52
CA LYS A 285 -3.58 -0.97 -12.23
C LYS A 285 -4.07 -1.41 -13.61
N SER A 286 -3.29 -1.15 -14.67
CA SER A 286 -3.57 -1.74 -15.98
C SER A 286 -3.25 -3.23 -16.03
N VAL A 287 -2.26 -3.64 -15.24
CA VAL A 287 -1.79 -5.01 -15.11
C VAL A 287 -1.75 -5.39 -13.63
N PHE A 288 -2.33 -6.54 -13.30
CA PHE A 288 -2.45 -7.03 -11.93
C PHE A 288 -2.02 -8.49 -11.80
N ASP A 289 -1.78 -8.92 -10.57
CA ASP A 289 -1.45 -10.31 -10.25
C ASP A 289 -2.49 -10.96 -9.32
N VAL A 290 -2.28 -12.23 -8.98
CA VAL A 290 -3.16 -13.00 -8.09
C VAL A 290 -3.24 -12.39 -6.69
N ARG A 291 -2.17 -11.73 -6.22
CA ARG A 291 -2.13 -11.12 -4.88
C ARG A 291 -3.04 -9.90 -4.83
N ASP A 292 -3.15 -9.15 -5.92
CA ASP A 292 -4.08 -8.02 -6.02
C ASP A 292 -5.54 -8.47 -5.90
N VAL A 293 -5.92 -9.57 -6.55
CA VAL A 293 -7.26 -10.17 -6.42
C VAL A 293 -7.50 -10.67 -5.00
N GLY A 294 -6.51 -11.34 -4.41
CA GLY A 294 -6.59 -11.85 -3.04
C GLY A 294 -6.83 -10.75 -2.01
N LYS A 295 -6.13 -9.61 -2.14
CA LYS A 295 -6.31 -8.44 -1.26
C LYS A 295 -7.74 -7.91 -1.28
N VAL A 296 -8.38 -7.88 -2.45
CA VAL A 296 -9.78 -7.41 -2.56
C VAL A 296 -10.75 -8.43 -1.98
N LEU A 297 -10.59 -9.73 -2.29
CA LEU A 297 -11.48 -10.78 -1.81
C LEU A 297 -11.47 -10.94 -0.28
N HIS A 298 -10.29 -10.83 0.34
CA HIS A 298 -10.12 -10.96 1.79
C HIS A 298 -10.89 -9.87 2.57
N ARG A 299 -11.34 -8.80 1.90
CA ARG A 299 -12.18 -7.77 2.50
C ARG A 299 -13.61 -8.23 2.77
N TYR A 300 -14.11 -9.21 2.01
CA TYR A 300 -15.52 -9.63 2.07
C TYR A 300 -15.70 -11.10 2.42
N VAL A 301 -14.78 -11.96 2.00
CA VAL A 301 -14.90 -13.42 2.05
C VAL A 301 -13.95 -13.99 3.09
N ASP A 302 -14.52 -14.58 4.15
CA ASP A 302 -13.74 -15.30 5.18
C ASP A 302 -13.70 -16.81 4.92
N ASP A 303 -14.71 -17.36 4.23
CA ASP A 303 -14.77 -18.79 3.94
C ASP A 303 -13.70 -19.17 2.90
N PRO A 304 -12.73 -20.04 3.24
CA PRO A 304 -11.63 -20.35 2.34
C PRO A 304 -12.06 -21.12 1.08
N SER A 305 -13.14 -21.90 1.15
CA SER A 305 -13.65 -22.62 -0.02
C SER A 305 -14.24 -21.63 -1.03
N ILE A 306 -15.11 -20.72 -0.57
CA ILE A 306 -15.69 -19.65 -1.37
C ILE A 306 -14.59 -18.71 -1.87
N PHE A 307 -13.59 -18.39 -1.04
CA PHE A 307 -12.44 -17.57 -1.44
C PHE A 307 -11.69 -18.21 -2.59
N GLN A 308 -11.34 -19.49 -2.49
CA GLN A 308 -10.63 -20.22 -3.55
C GLN A 308 -11.49 -20.39 -4.80
N GLN A 309 -12.80 -20.64 -4.64
CA GLN A 309 -13.74 -20.70 -5.75
C GLN A 309 -13.86 -19.35 -6.47
N LEU A 310 -13.99 -18.25 -5.73
CA LEU A 310 -14.06 -16.90 -6.28
C LEU A 310 -12.75 -16.49 -6.93
N MET A 311 -11.62 -16.79 -6.31
CA MET A 311 -10.30 -16.58 -6.89
C MET A 311 -10.20 -17.28 -8.27
N ALA A 312 -10.57 -18.56 -8.33
CA ALA A 312 -10.58 -19.31 -9.58
C ALA A 312 -11.58 -18.72 -10.60
N ARG A 313 -12.80 -18.38 -10.18
CA ARG A 313 -13.83 -17.79 -11.06
C ARG A 313 -13.45 -16.41 -11.58
N ILE A 314 -12.76 -15.59 -10.79
CA ILE A 314 -12.28 -14.26 -11.19
C ILE A 314 -11.13 -14.40 -12.18
N LEU A 315 -10.13 -15.25 -11.89
CA LEU A 315 -9.01 -15.47 -12.80
C LEU A 315 -9.42 -16.17 -14.10
N GLN A 316 -10.53 -16.91 -14.09
CA GLN A 316 -11.15 -17.53 -15.28
C GLN A 316 -12.30 -16.70 -15.87
N HIS A 317 -12.52 -15.47 -15.38
CA HIS A 317 -13.60 -14.63 -15.84
C HIS A 317 -13.37 -14.22 -17.31
N ALA A 318 -14.43 -14.13 -18.11
CA ALA A 318 -14.34 -13.86 -19.55
C ALA A 318 -13.65 -12.51 -19.86
N GLU A 319 -13.75 -11.55 -18.95
CA GLU A 319 -13.07 -10.26 -19.06
C GLU A 319 -11.58 -10.31 -18.72
N VAL A 320 -11.08 -11.36 -18.04
CA VAL A 320 -9.67 -11.46 -17.64
C VAL A 320 -8.84 -12.09 -18.75
N LEU A 321 -7.71 -11.45 -19.04
CA LEU A 321 -6.75 -11.90 -20.03
C LEU A 321 -5.39 -12.02 -19.38
N ARG A 322 -4.69 -13.13 -19.63
CA ARG A 322 -3.32 -13.31 -19.15
C ARG A 322 -2.34 -12.77 -20.18
N LEU A 323 -1.46 -11.87 -19.74
CA LEU A 323 -0.41 -11.26 -20.55
C LEU A 323 0.90 -12.04 -20.46
N GLN A 324 1.21 -12.59 -19.28
CA GLN A 324 2.45 -13.33 -19.02
C GLN A 324 2.18 -14.48 -18.06
N ARG A 325 2.94 -15.57 -18.20
CA ARG A 325 3.01 -16.67 -17.22
C ARG A 325 3.97 -16.31 -16.09
N ASP A 326 4.00 -17.15 -15.07
CA ASP A 326 5.02 -17.09 -14.04
C ASP A 326 6.41 -17.18 -14.71
N THR A 327 7.29 -16.21 -14.44
CA THR A 327 8.59 -16.08 -15.11
C THR A 327 9.69 -15.71 -14.12
N ILE A 328 10.93 -15.57 -14.61
CA ILE A 328 12.06 -15.05 -13.85
C ILE A 328 12.46 -13.72 -14.48
N ASP A 329 12.55 -12.67 -13.66
CA ASP A 329 13.08 -11.38 -14.08
C ASP A 329 14.57 -11.51 -14.42
N PHE A 330 14.95 -11.12 -15.64
CA PHE A 330 16.32 -11.28 -16.12
C PHE A 330 17.35 -10.52 -15.28
N ALA A 331 17.01 -9.29 -14.87
CA ALA A 331 17.93 -8.39 -14.18
C ALA A 331 18.16 -8.78 -12.72
N THR A 332 17.15 -9.35 -12.06
CA THR A 332 17.16 -9.63 -10.62
C THR A 332 17.18 -11.11 -10.27
N GLY A 333 16.84 -12.00 -11.21
CA GLY A 333 16.66 -13.43 -10.94
C GLY A 333 15.45 -13.76 -10.07
N GLU A 334 14.60 -12.78 -9.79
CA GLU A 334 13.44 -12.96 -8.94
C GLU A 334 12.26 -13.56 -9.70
N TRP A 335 11.48 -14.38 -9.01
CA TRP A 335 10.26 -14.96 -9.56
C TRP A 335 9.17 -13.89 -9.70
N VAL A 336 8.67 -13.73 -10.91
CA VAL A 336 7.60 -12.78 -11.25
C VAL A 336 6.30 -13.57 -11.44
N PRO A 337 5.24 -13.28 -10.67
CA PRO A 337 3.96 -13.95 -10.83
C PRO A 337 3.33 -13.62 -12.18
N ALA A 338 2.46 -14.51 -12.65
CA ALA A 338 1.65 -14.30 -13.84
C ALA A 338 0.94 -12.93 -13.81
N ARG A 339 0.90 -12.31 -15.00
CA ARG A 339 0.40 -10.96 -15.20
C ARG A 339 -0.91 -11.01 -15.97
N TYR A 340 -1.91 -10.33 -15.42
CA TYR A 340 -3.28 -10.31 -15.93
C TYR A 340 -3.73 -8.88 -16.23
N THR A 341 -4.68 -8.76 -17.14
CA THR A 341 -5.39 -7.51 -17.45
C THR A 341 -6.85 -7.81 -17.77
N THR A 342 -7.62 -6.79 -18.12
CA THR A 342 -9.00 -6.96 -18.62
C THR A 342 -9.11 -6.67 -20.12
N ARG A 343 -10.13 -7.23 -20.77
CA ARG A 343 -10.47 -6.93 -22.18
C ARG A 343 -10.62 -5.44 -22.42
N ALA A 344 -11.35 -4.75 -21.54
CA ALA A 344 -11.54 -3.31 -21.63
C ALA A 344 -10.20 -2.55 -21.55
N MET A 345 -9.30 -2.94 -20.64
CA MET A 345 -8.02 -2.26 -20.46
C MET A 345 -7.06 -2.49 -21.63
N ILE A 346 -6.88 -3.74 -22.09
CA ILE A 346 -6.00 -4.02 -23.22
C ILE A 346 -6.51 -3.37 -24.51
N ALA A 347 -7.83 -3.37 -24.73
CA ALA A 347 -8.42 -2.70 -25.89
C ALA A 347 -8.21 -1.18 -25.82
N LEU A 348 -8.43 -0.57 -24.65
CA LEU A 348 -8.24 0.86 -24.44
C LEU A 348 -6.78 1.28 -24.71
N GLU A 349 -5.81 0.57 -24.15
CA GLU A 349 -4.39 0.90 -24.32
C GLU A 349 -3.91 0.61 -25.76
N ALA A 350 -4.34 -0.49 -26.37
CA ALA A 350 -4.03 -0.80 -27.76
C ALA A 350 -4.63 0.21 -28.74
N GLU A 351 -5.90 0.59 -28.56
CA GLU A 351 -6.57 1.58 -29.40
C GLU A 351 -5.92 2.96 -29.27
N MET A 352 -5.58 3.37 -28.04
CA MET A 352 -4.82 4.60 -27.79
C MET A 352 -3.48 4.58 -28.54
N ALA A 353 -2.71 3.49 -28.44
CA ALA A 353 -1.43 3.35 -29.11
C ALA A 353 -1.58 3.33 -30.64
N ASN A 354 -2.59 2.64 -31.18
CA ASN A 354 -2.88 2.56 -32.61
C ASN A 354 -3.28 3.93 -33.17
N ARG A 355 -4.13 4.68 -32.46
CA ARG A 355 -4.51 6.05 -32.83
C ARG A 355 -3.31 7.00 -32.79
N ALA A 356 -2.44 6.88 -31.80
CA ALA A 356 -1.19 7.64 -31.74
C ALA A 356 -0.27 7.31 -32.93
N LEU A 357 -0.07 6.04 -33.26
CA LEU A 357 0.70 5.63 -34.44
C LEU A 357 0.06 6.11 -35.75
N TRP A 358 -1.26 6.10 -35.85
CA TRP A 358 -1.98 6.66 -36.98
C TRP A 358 -1.71 8.16 -37.12
N LEU A 359 -1.84 8.94 -36.03
CA LEU A 359 -1.50 10.37 -36.01
C LEU A 359 -0.05 10.62 -36.43
N ALA A 360 0.90 9.78 -36.01
CA ALA A 360 2.30 9.93 -36.35
C ALA A 360 2.57 9.80 -37.86
N ARG A 361 1.68 9.10 -38.58
CA ARG A 361 1.75 8.89 -40.03
C ARG A 361 0.91 9.88 -40.84
N GLN A 362 0.07 10.70 -40.19
CA GLN A 362 -0.75 11.69 -40.89
C GLN A 362 0.03 12.99 -41.09
N PRO A 363 0.29 13.42 -42.34
CA PRO A 363 0.97 14.68 -42.62
C PRO A 363 0.03 15.88 -42.43
N SER A 364 0.32 16.76 -41.48
CA SER A 364 -0.28 18.09 -41.37
C SER A 364 0.48 18.94 -40.34
N HIS A 365 0.12 20.21 -40.18
CA HIS A 365 0.68 21.08 -39.14
C HIS A 365 2.20 21.34 -39.25
N ALA A 366 2.80 21.05 -40.41
CA ALA A 366 4.21 21.33 -40.65
C ALA A 366 4.45 22.84 -40.74
N VAL A 367 5.51 23.30 -40.08
CA VAL A 367 6.00 24.67 -40.18
C VAL A 367 7.05 24.75 -41.29
N LYS A 368 6.95 25.78 -42.15
CA LYS A 368 7.91 25.97 -43.24
C LYS A 368 9.33 26.25 -42.69
N PRO A 369 10.40 25.73 -43.31
CA PRO A 369 11.77 25.96 -42.85
C PRO A 369 12.13 27.44 -42.67
N ALA A 370 11.66 28.33 -43.55
CA ALA A 370 11.89 29.77 -43.43
C ALA A 370 11.31 30.37 -42.13
N VAL A 371 10.14 29.89 -41.68
CA VAL A 371 9.50 30.35 -40.44
C VAL A 371 10.28 29.83 -39.22
N LEU A 372 10.73 28.57 -39.27
CA LEU A 372 11.57 27.98 -38.22
C LEU A 372 12.90 28.73 -38.08
N GLN A 373 13.59 29.00 -39.18
CA GLN A 373 14.86 29.74 -39.17
C GLN A 373 14.68 31.17 -38.64
N SER A 374 13.59 31.85 -39.03
CA SER A 374 13.25 33.16 -38.45
C SER A 374 13.00 33.08 -36.94
N THR A 375 12.36 32.02 -36.46
CA THR A 375 12.13 31.79 -35.04
C THR A 375 13.45 31.52 -34.30
N PHE A 376 14.32 30.65 -34.83
CA PHE A 376 15.63 30.38 -34.25
C PHE A 376 16.54 31.61 -34.20
N ALA A 377 16.48 32.48 -35.21
CA ALA A 377 17.21 33.74 -35.21
C ALA A 377 16.77 34.69 -34.08
N ARG A 378 15.50 34.64 -33.65
CA ARG A 378 14.98 35.41 -32.50
C ARG A 378 15.31 34.76 -31.15
N HIS A 379 15.51 33.44 -31.12
CA HIS A 379 15.81 32.65 -29.92
C HIS A 379 17.24 32.10 -29.95
N GLN A 380 18.24 32.99 -30.04
CA GLN A 380 19.66 32.61 -30.18
C GLN A 380 20.21 31.76 -29.02
N ARG A 381 19.54 31.75 -27.86
CA ARG A 381 19.94 30.99 -26.66
C ARG A 381 19.47 29.54 -26.64
N LEU A 382 18.71 29.09 -27.66
CA LEU A 382 18.29 27.68 -27.75
C LEU A 382 19.49 26.79 -28.05
N SER A 383 19.60 25.68 -27.32
CA SER A 383 20.58 24.64 -27.61
C SER A 383 20.21 23.84 -28.86
N ASP A 384 21.16 23.10 -29.40
CA ASP A 384 20.91 22.30 -30.61
C ASP A 384 19.95 21.12 -30.36
N GLU A 385 19.94 20.54 -29.15
CA GLU A 385 18.91 19.56 -28.74
C GLU A 385 17.50 20.20 -28.71
N GLN A 386 17.38 21.46 -28.25
CA GLN A 386 16.11 22.18 -28.21
C GLN A 386 15.63 22.55 -29.61
N LYS A 387 16.53 22.97 -30.50
CA LYS A 387 16.19 23.23 -31.92
C LYS A 387 15.73 21.95 -32.61
N THR A 388 16.45 20.84 -32.40
CA THR A 388 16.09 19.52 -32.93
C THR A 388 14.72 19.06 -32.42
N ALA A 389 14.43 19.30 -31.14
CA ALA A 389 13.11 19.01 -30.56
C ALA A 389 12.00 19.87 -31.17
N ILE A 390 12.26 21.16 -31.44
CA ILE A 390 11.32 22.05 -32.13
C ILE A 390 11.08 21.55 -33.56
N GLU A 391 12.13 21.22 -34.31
CA GLU A 391 12.01 20.65 -35.66
C GLU A 391 11.21 19.35 -35.67
N HIS A 392 11.45 18.47 -34.69
CA HIS A 392 10.71 17.22 -34.53
C HIS A 392 9.21 17.47 -34.34
N ILE A 393 8.82 18.33 -33.38
CA ILE A 393 7.40 18.59 -33.10
C ILE A 393 6.74 19.52 -34.12
N THR A 394 7.49 20.35 -34.85
CA THR A 394 6.94 21.22 -35.90
C THR A 394 6.95 20.56 -37.28
N GLY A 395 7.40 19.30 -37.37
CA GLY A 395 7.34 18.48 -38.57
C GLY A 395 5.92 18.02 -38.95
N LEU A 396 5.87 17.18 -39.98
CA LEU A 396 4.63 16.72 -40.64
C LEU A 396 3.73 15.84 -39.76
N ALA A 397 4.25 15.16 -38.74
CA ALA A 397 3.46 14.21 -37.95
C ALA A 397 2.37 14.93 -37.12
N ARG A 398 1.13 14.42 -37.08
CA ARG A 398 0.04 14.98 -36.22
C ARG A 398 0.20 14.72 -34.73
N ILE A 399 1.18 13.93 -34.33
CA ILE A 399 1.57 13.77 -32.94
C ILE A 399 3.09 13.90 -32.81
N GLY A 400 3.55 14.55 -31.75
CA GLY A 400 4.97 14.60 -31.39
C GLY A 400 5.14 14.37 -29.89
N ALA A 401 6.25 13.75 -29.50
CA ALA A 401 6.60 13.56 -28.10
C ALA A 401 7.97 14.17 -27.78
N ILE A 402 8.06 14.79 -26.62
CA ILE A 402 9.30 15.33 -26.07
C ILE A 402 9.50 14.73 -24.69
N VAL A 403 10.61 14.00 -24.54
CA VAL A 403 11.08 13.51 -23.24
C VAL A 403 12.17 14.47 -22.79
N GLY A 404 11.90 15.26 -21.75
CA GLY A 404 12.88 16.20 -21.24
C GLY A 404 13.14 16.00 -19.75
N ARG A 405 14.42 15.80 -19.42
CA ARG A 405 14.89 15.61 -18.05
C ARG A 405 14.53 16.81 -17.18
N ALA A 406 14.40 16.58 -15.88
CA ALA A 406 14.08 17.63 -14.91
C ALA A 406 15.08 18.81 -15.01
N GLY A 407 14.61 19.96 -15.54
CA GLY A 407 15.46 21.14 -15.71
C GLY A 407 16.07 21.34 -17.10
N ALA A 408 15.63 20.59 -18.12
CA ALA A 408 16.16 20.69 -19.50
C ALA A 408 15.62 21.88 -20.34
N GLY A 409 14.90 22.83 -19.74
CA GLY A 409 14.39 24.01 -20.46
C GLY A 409 13.19 23.74 -21.37
N LYS A 410 12.33 22.77 -21.01
CA LYS A 410 11.12 22.40 -21.77
C LYS A 410 10.21 23.59 -22.08
N THR A 411 9.97 24.48 -21.11
CA THR A 411 9.11 25.66 -21.28
C THR A 411 9.71 26.70 -22.21
N THR A 412 11.02 26.95 -22.13
CA THR A 412 11.75 27.82 -23.07
C THR A 412 11.63 27.33 -24.52
N MET A 413 11.80 26.03 -24.72
CA MET A 413 11.64 25.39 -26.02
C MET A 413 10.17 25.50 -26.52
N MET A 414 9.20 25.24 -25.64
CA MET A 414 7.78 25.37 -25.98
C MET A 414 7.36 26.79 -26.36
N LYS A 415 8.00 27.82 -25.79
CA LYS A 415 7.78 29.23 -26.18
C LYS A 415 8.14 29.45 -27.65
N ALA A 416 9.31 28.99 -28.07
CA ALA A 416 9.76 29.11 -29.45
C ALA A 416 8.90 28.28 -30.40
N ALA A 417 8.52 27.05 -30.01
CA ALA A 417 7.61 26.22 -30.80
C ALA A 417 6.23 26.87 -31.01
N ARG A 418 5.67 27.47 -29.94
CA ARG A 418 4.41 28.24 -30.01
C ARG A 418 4.50 29.37 -31.04
N GLU A 419 5.55 30.18 -30.97
CA GLU A 419 5.75 31.29 -31.91
C GLU A 419 5.88 30.81 -33.36
N ALA A 420 6.57 29.68 -33.58
CA ALA A 420 6.68 29.07 -34.90
C ALA A 420 5.31 28.59 -35.44
N TRP A 421 4.49 27.95 -34.61
CA TRP A 421 3.14 27.51 -35.00
C TRP A 421 2.18 28.67 -35.25
N GLU A 422 2.20 29.70 -34.40
CA GLU A 422 1.36 30.89 -34.57
C GLU A 422 1.76 31.67 -35.84
N ALA A 423 3.06 31.80 -36.12
CA ALA A 423 3.56 32.40 -37.36
C ALA A 423 3.17 31.57 -38.61
N ALA A 424 2.93 30.27 -38.44
CA ALA A 424 2.40 29.39 -39.49
C ALA A 424 0.86 29.37 -39.56
N GLY A 425 0.16 30.13 -38.71
CA GLY A 425 -1.30 30.27 -38.72
C GLY A 425 -2.08 29.25 -37.89
N TYR A 426 -1.42 28.54 -36.98
CA TYR A 426 -2.06 27.59 -36.05
C TYR A 426 -2.39 28.25 -34.71
N HIS A 427 -3.37 27.68 -34.01
CA HIS A 427 -3.75 28.07 -32.65
C HIS A 427 -3.19 27.06 -31.65
N VAL A 428 -2.46 27.53 -30.64
CA VAL A 428 -1.80 26.66 -29.66
C VAL A 428 -2.53 26.74 -28.33
N VAL A 429 -2.95 25.59 -27.80
CA VAL A 429 -3.59 25.47 -26.49
C VAL A 429 -2.92 24.38 -25.67
N GLY A 430 -2.94 24.54 -24.35
CA GLY A 430 -2.23 23.66 -23.43
C GLY A 430 -3.12 22.95 -22.42
N ALA A 431 -2.64 21.82 -21.93
CA ALA A 431 -3.22 21.09 -20.83
C ALA A 431 -2.15 20.47 -19.94
N ALA A 432 -2.47 20.28 -18.66
CA ALA A 432 -1.66 19.48 -17.74
C ALA A 432 -2.55 18.80 -16.68
N LEU A 433 -2.02 17.77 -16.01
CA LEU A 433 -2.76 17.12 -14.92
C LEU A 433 -2.92 18.07 -13.70
N ALA A 434 -1.83 18.74 -13.32
CA ALA A 434 -1.78 19.66 -12.19
C ALA A 434 -2.02 21.12 -12.62
N GLY A 435 -2.81 21.85 -11.82
CA GLY A 435 -3.09 23.27 -12.10
C GLY A 435 -1.85 24.18 -12.10
N LYS A 436 -0.80 23.80 -11.36
CA LYS A 436 0.50 24.48 -11.34
C LYS A 436 1.27 24.28 -12.66
N ALA A 437 1.28 23.07 -13.20
CA ALA A 437 1.93 22.78 -14.48
C ALA A 437 1.25 23.52 -15.64
N ALA A 438 -0.10 23.52 -15.67
CA ALA A 438 -0.85 24.31 -16.65
C ALA A 438 -0.52 25.81 -16.56
N GLU A 439 -0.36 26.35 -15.35
CA GLU A 439 0.07 27.75 -15.17
C GLU A 439 1.49 28.01 -15.64
N GLY A 440 2.42 27.11 -15.30
CA GLY A 440 3.81 27.20 -15.75
C GLY A 440 3.89 27.24 -17.27
N LEU A 441 3.14 26.37 -17.94
CA LEU A 441 3.05 26.37 -19.41
C LEU A 441 2.46 27.69 -19.95
N GLU A 442 1.46 28.27 -19.29
CA GLU A 442 0.87 29.55 -19.72
C GLU A 442 1.79 30.75 -19.47
N LYS A 443 2.41 30.84 -18.30
CA LYS A 443 3.29 31.96 -17.94
C LYS A 443 4.64 31.91 -18.65
N GLU A 444 5.27 30.75 -18.69
CA GLU A 444 6.64 30.61 -19.21
C GLU A 444 6.66 30.44 -20.72
N ALA A 445 5.72 29.68 -21.30
CA ALA A 445 5.67 29.43 -22.74
C ALA A 445 4.64 30.31 -23.49
N GLY A 446 3.76 31.02 -22.78
CA GLY A 446 2.72 31.85 -23.40
C GLY A 446 1.55 31.04 -23.99
N ILE A 447 1.41 29.76 -23.62
CA ILE A 447 0.37 28.87 -24.18
C ILE A 447 -0.82 28.86 -23.24
N LYS A 448 -1.99 29.32 -23.71
CA LYS A 448 -3.23 29.31 -22.91
C LYS A 448 -3.56 27.89 -22.46
N SER A 449 -3.57 27.65 -21.14
CA SER A 449 -3.53 26.29 -20.60
C SER A 449 -4.56 26.04 -19.49
N ARG A 450 -5.03 24.79 -19.37
CA ARG A 450 -5.98 24.37 -18.33
C ARG A 450 -5.68 22.97 -17.79
N THR A 451 -6.35 22.56 -16.73
CA THR A 451 -6.25 21.16 -16.29
C THR A 451 -6.98 20.24 -17.26
N LEU A 452 -6.51 18.98 -17.39
CA LEU A 452 -7.17 17.97 -18.23
C LEU A 452 -8.66 17.81 -17.87
N SER A 453 -8.99 17.75 -16.57
CA SER A 453 -10.39 17.66 -16.12
C SER A 453 -11.23 18.88 -16.48
N SER A 454 -10.62 20.07 -16.55
CA SER A 454 -11.31 21.28 -17.01
C SER A 454 -11.61 21.22 -18.51
N TRP A 455 -10.74 20.62 -19.31
CA TRP A 455 -10.98 20.41 -20.75
C TRP A 455 -12.11 19.40 -20.96
N GLU A 456 -12.07 18.26 -20.29
CA GLU A 456 -13.12 17.23 -20.37
C GLU A 456 -14.51 17.79 -20.03
N LEU A 457 -14.63 18.56 -18.95
CA LEU A 457 -15.89 19.19 -18.55
C LEU A 457 -16.41 20.20 -19.59
N ARG A 458 -15.51 20.96 -20.24
CA ARG A 458 -15.90 21.95 -21.25
C ARG A 458 -16.32 21.28 -22.55
N TRP A 459 -15.60 20.26 -22.99
CA TRP A 459 -15.99 19.47 -24.16
C TRP A 459 -17.33 18.76 -23.96
N GLN A 460 -17.60 18.23 -22.77
CA GLN A 460 -18.93 17.68 -22.43
C GLN A 460 -20.07 18.71 -22.53
N ARG A 461 -19.76 20.00 -22.33
CA ARG A 461 -20.71 21.11 -22.45
C ARG A 461 -20.72 21.73 -23.85
N GLY A 462 -19.98 21.17 -24.81
CA GLY A 462 -19.84 21.73 -26.16
C GLY A 462 -19.06 23.05 -26.23
N GLN A 463 -18.22 23.35 -25.24
CA GLN A 463 -17.41 24.56 -25.17
C GLN A 463 -15.94 24.29 -25.53
N ASP A 464 -15.27 25.30 -26.09
CA ASP A 464 -13.86 25.27 -26.48
C ASP A 464 -13.47 24.04 -27.31
N GLY A 465 -14.23 23.81 -28.39
CA GLY A 465 -13.90 22.81 -29.39
C GLY A 465 -12.50 23.05 -29.98
N ILE A 466 -11.83 21.95 -30.31
CA ILE A 466 -10.55 21.96 -31.04
C ILE A 466 -10.81 21.61 -32.51
N ASP A 467 -9.93 22.03 -33.41
CA ASP A 467 -10.10 21.87 -34.86
C ASP A 467 -8.78 21.53 -35.59
N GLY A 468 -8.85 21.43 -36.92
CA GLY A 468 -7.69 21.16 -37.78
C GLY A 468 -6.63 22.27 -37.86
N LYS A 469 -6.82 23.39 -37.17
CA LYS A 469 -5.80 24.44 -37.00
C LYS A 469 -5.23 24.48 -35.59
N THR A 470 -5.65 23.55 -34.72
CA THR A 470 -5.27 23.55 -33.31
C THR A 470 -4.06 22.64 -33.06
N VAL A 471 -3.06 23.16 -32.36
CA VAL A 471 -1.99 22.37 -31.74
C VAL A 471 -2.29 22.26 -30.23
N PHE A 472 -2.59 21.04 -29.79
CA PHE A 472 -2.92 20.72 -28.41
C PHE A 472 -1.68 20.17 -27.69
N VAL A 473 -1.17 20.91 -26.71
CA VAL A 473 0.03 20.54 -25.94
C VAL A 473 -0.40 19.94 -24.59
N ILE A 474 0.08 18.76 -24.24
CA ILE A 474 -0.07 18.19 -22.90
C ILE A 474 1.30 18.19 -22.21
N ASP A 475 1.45 19.02 -21.19
CA ASP A 475 2.66 19.07 -20.35
C ASP A 475 2.52 18.18 -19.10
N GLU A 476 3.66 17.75 -18.56
CA GLU A 476 3.79 16.73 -17.51
C GLU A 476 2.97 15.46 -17.84
N ALA A 477 3.00 15.06 -19.12
CA ALA A 477 2.24 13.93 -19.66
C ALA A 477 2.57 12.58 -18.96
N GLY A 478 3.74 12.47 -18.33
CA GLY A 478 4.17 11.31 -17.55
C GLY A 478 3.21 10.91 -16.42
N MET A 479 2.44 11.85 -15.88
CA MET A 479 1.46 11.58 -14.82
C MET A 479 0.05 11.23 -15.32
N VAL A 480 -0.19 11.26 -16.62
CA VAL A 480 -1.52 11.06 -17.19
C VAL A 480 -1.84 9.57 -17.32
N ALA A 481 -2.95 9.15 -16.72
CA ALA A 481 -3.43 7.78 -16.75
C ALA A 481 -3.89 7.34 -18.15
N SER A 482 -3.82 6.04 -18.45
CA SER A 482 -4.18 5.48 -19.77
C SER A 482 -5.58 5.87 -20.22
N LYS A 483 -6.56 5.79 -19.33
CA LYS A 483 -7.95 6.13 -19.65
C LYS A 483 -8.14 7.59 -20.06
N GLN A 484 -7.53 8.52 -19.31
CA GLN A 484 -7.62 9.94 -19.63
C GLN A 484 -6.89 10.26 -20.93
N MET A 485 -5.65 9.76 -21.10
CA MET A 485 -4.88 9.97 -22.33
C MET A 485 -5.62 9.44 -23.58
N ALA A 486 -6.24 8.26 -23.50
CA ALA A 486 -7.03 7.70 -24.59
C ALA A 486 -8.17 8.64 -25.04
N GLY A 487 -8.85 9.29 -24.09
CA GLY A 487 -9.90 10.27 -24.39
C GLY A 487 -9.37 11.53 -25.10
N PHE A 488 -8.19 12.03 -24.71
CA PHE A 488 -7.56 13.17 -25.38
C PHE A 488 -7.04 12.82 -26.78
N VAL A 489 -6.41 11.65 -26.95
CA VAL A 489 -6.00 11.14 -28.26
C VAL A 489 -7.24 11.01 -29.17
N GLU A 490 -8.35 10.48 -28.66
CA GLU A 490 -9.61 10.40 -29.40
C GLU A 490 -10.13 11.77 -29.86
N ALA A 491 -10.19 12.74 -28.93
CA ALA A 491 -10.67 14.08 -29.23
C ALA A 491 -9.83 14.73 -30.35
N VAL A 492 -8.51 14.61 -30.27
CA VAL A 492 -7.59 15.12 -31.30
C VAL A 492 -7.80 14.43 -32.65
N VAL A 493 -7.95 13.10 -32.66
CA VAL A 493 -8.22 12.33 -33.89
C VAL A 493 -9.48 12.86 -34.56
N ARG A 494 -10.59 12.96 -33.80
CA ARG A 494 -11.90 13.42 -34.31
C ARG A 494 -11.86 14.86 -34.83
N ALA A 495 -11.13 15.74 -34.15
CA ALA A 495 -11.11 17.17 -34.46
C ALA A 495 -10.20 17.56 -35.62
N GLY A 496 -9.29 16.68 -36.05
CA GLY A 496 -8.28 17.07 -37.04
C GLY A 496 -7.06 17.82 -36.46
N ALA A 497 -7.01 18.04 -35.14
CA ALA A 497 -5.94 18.76 -34.44
C ALA A 497 -4.59 18.00 -34.41
N LYS A 498 -3.53 18.69 -34.01
CA LYS A 498 -2.22 18.10 -33.66
C LYS A 498 -2.10 17.92 -32.15
N LEU A 499 -1.45 16.84 -31.70
CA LEU A 499 -1.14 16.57 -30.29
C LEU A 499 0.37 16.64 -30.04
N VAL A 500 0.79 17.36 -29.01
CA VAL A 500 2.19 17.40 -28.57
C VAL A 500 2.24 16.97 -27.11
N LEU A 501 2.96 15.88 -26.83
CA LEU A 501 3.12 15.35 -25.48
C LEU A 501 4.50 15.76 -24.95
N VAL A 502 4.53 16.46 -23.82
CA VAL A 502 5.76 16.90 -23.16
C VAL A 502 5.79 16.31 -21.76
N GLY A 503 6.89 15.67 -21.39
CA GLY A 503 6.96 15.02 -20.08
C GLY A 503 8.29 14.36 -19.80
N ASP A 504 8.31 13.64 -18.69
CA ASP A 504 9.44 12.83 -18.25
C ASP A 504 8.87 11.52 -17.67
N PRO A 505 9.06 10.36 -18.33
CA PRO A 505 8.46 9.10 -17.89
C PRO A 505 9.11 8.56 -16.61
N ASP A 506 10.31 9.05 -16.26
CA ASP A 506 11.05 8.64 -15.06
C ASP A 506 10.67 9.46 -13.82
N GLN A 507 9.88 10.54 -13.95
CA GLN A 507 9.29 11.27 -12.81
C GLN A 507 8.09 10.54 -12.19
N LEU A 508 7.28 11.25 -11.41
CA LEU A 508 6.15 10.66 -10.67
C LEU A 508 5.17 9.97 -11.62
N GLN A 509 4.76 8.77 -11.21
CA GLN A 509 3.86 7.92 -11.97
C GLN A 509 2.40 8.36 -11.82
N PRO A 510 1.52 8.01 -12.77
CA PRO A 510 0.08 8.23 -12.64
C PRO A 510 -0.48 7.56 -11.38
N ILE A 511 -1.47 8.21 -10.76
CA ILE A 511 -2.17 7.63 -9.60
C ILE A 511 -3.05 6.46 -10.06
N GLU A 512 -3.84 6.71 -11.11
CA GLU A 512 -4.71 5.71 -11.74
C GLU A 512 -3.91 4.76 -12.66
N ALA A 513 -4.60 3.80 -13.28
CA ALA A 513 -3.99 2.76 -14.10
C ALA A 513 -3.17 3.30 -15.30
N GLY A 514 -2.00 2.68 -15.49
CA GLY A 514 -1.17 2.78 -16.68
C GLY A 514 -0.08 3.85 -16.64
N ALA A 515 0.73 3.89 -17.69
CA ALA A 515 1.84 4.83 -17.94
C ALA A 515 1.79 5.27 -19.41
N SER A 516 0.73 6.02 -19.75
CA SER A 516 0.32 6.28 -21.14
C SER A 516 1.36 7.02 -21.97
N PHE A 517 2.02 8.02 -21.39
CA PHE A 517 3.03 8.83 -22.07
C PHE A 517 4.23 8.01 -22.51
N ARG A 518 4.82 7.21 -21.61
CA ARG A 518 5.91 6.27 -21.96
C ARG A 518 5.47 5.35 -23.10
N ALA A 519 4.29 4.74 -22.95
CA ALA A 519 3.78 3.80 -23.94
C ALA A 519 3.57 4.43 -25.33
N ILE A 520 3.17 5.70 -25.42
CA ILE A 520 3.04 6.43 -26.69
C ILE A 520 4.42 6.84 -27.22
N ALA A 521 5.25 7.50 -26.40
CA ALA A 521 6.56 8.03 -26.80
C ALA A 521 7.47 6.94 -27.39
N ASP A 522 7.55 5.77 -26.74
CA ASP A 522 8.36 4.63 -27.22
C ASP A 522 7.91 4.10 -28.59
N ARG A 523 6.68 4.42 -29.03
CA ARG A 523 6.07 3.92 -30.28
C ARG A 523 6.14 4.92 -31.41
N ILE A 524 5.86 6.19 -31.13
CA ILE A 524 5.87 7.25 -32.15
C ILE A 524 7.27 7.84 -32.34
N GLY A 525 8.21 7.52 -31.46
CA GLY A 525 9.49 8.21 -31.35
C GLY A 525 9.35 9.51 -30.57
N TYR A 526 10.46 10.01 -30.03
CA TYR A 526 10.45 11.26 -29.29
C TYR A 526 11.76 12.02 -29.52
N ALA A 527 11.72 13.33 -29.34
CA ALA A 527 12.92 14.13 -29.16
C ALA A 527 13.30 14.14 -27.68
N GLU A 528 14.58 13.88 -27.38
CA GLU A 528 15.09 13.86 -26.01
C GLU A 528 15.85 15.15 -25.69
N LEU A 529 15.57 15.73 -24.52
CA LEU A 529 16.34 16.85 -23.95
C LEU A 529 17.07 16.32 -22.71
N GLU A 530 18.32 15.90 -22.91
CA GLU A 530 19.17 15.32 -21.86
C GLU A 530 19.91 16.39 -21.06
N THR A 531 20.22 17.54 -21.66
CA THR A 531 21.04 18.57 -21.02
C THR A 531 20.29 19.25 -19.89
N ILE A 532 20.80 19.11 -18.67
CA ILE A 532 20.19 19.73 -17.48
C ILE A 532 20.82 21.09 -17.22
N TYR A 533 20.04 22.16 -17.35
CA TYR A 533 20.48 23.55 -17.11
C TYR A 533 20.22 24.04 -15.69
N ARG A 534 19.47 23.27 -14.89
CA ARG A 534 18.99 23.68 -13.56
C ARG A 534 20.11 23.80 -12.52
N GLN A 535 20.91 22.75 -12.36
CA GLN A 535 22.01 22.75 -11.39
C GLN A 535 23.15 23.63 -11.90
N ARG A 536 23.86 24.34 -11.00
CA ARG A 536 24.98 25.21 -11.37
C ARG A 536 26.29 24.45 -11.57
N GLU A 537 26.57 23.49 -10.69
CA GLU A 537 27.78 22.68 -10.72
C GLU A 537 27.68 21.51 -11.70
N GLU A 538 28.77 21.19 -12.38
CA GLU A 538 28.82 20.11 -13.39
C GLU A 538 28.57 18.73 -12.77
N TRP A 539 29.18 18.44 -11.63
CA TRP A 539 29.00 17.16 -10.94
C TRP A 539 27.55 16.93 -10.48
N MET A 540 26.84 18.00 -10.07
CA MET A 540 25.43 17.92 -9.69
C MET A 540 24.53 17.64 -10.91
N ARG A 541 24.88 18.18 -12.08
CA ARG A 541 24.21 17.84 -13.35
C ARG A 541 24.41 16.37 -13.69
N ALA A 542 25.64 15.86 -13.58
CA ALA A 542 25.96 14.45 -13.80
C ALA A 542 25.19 13.52 -12.83
N ALA A 543 25.19 13.83 -11.53
CA ALA A 543 24.44 13.07 -10.54
C ALA A 543 22.91 13.13 -10.77
N SER A 544 22.39 14.27 -11.23
CA SER A 544 20.96 14.41 -11.59
C SER A 544 20.59 13.59 -12.83
N LEU A 545 21.51 13.47 -13.79
CA LEU A 545 21.36 12.60 -14.95
C LEU A 545 21.40 11.11 -14.56
N ASP A 546 22.28 10.72 -13.63
CA ASP A 546 22.32 9.37 -13.07
C ASP A 546 21.01 9.00 -12.38
N LEU A 547 20.44 9.90 -11.57
CA LEU A 547 19.12 9.68 -10.98
C LEU A 547 18.03 9.47 -12.03
N ALA A 548 18.05 10.27 -13.12
CA ALA A 548 17.08 10.13 -14.21
C ALA A 548 17.20 8.76 -14.89
N ARG A 549 18.44 8.33 -15.19
CA ARG A 549 18.75 7.02 -15.81
C ARG A 549 18.54 5.84 -14.86
N GLY A 550 18.29 6.10 -13.57
CA GLY A 550 18.05 5.07 -12.56
C GLY A 550 19.32 4.52 -11.92
N ASN A 551 20.46 5.14 -12.16
CA ASN A 551 21.75 4.85 -11.51
C ASN A 551 21.80 5.51 -10.12
N VAL A 552 20.81 5.20 -9.27
CA VAL A 552 20.66 5.84 -7.95
C VAL A 552 21.90 5.64 -7.07
N GLY A 553 22.55 4.48 -7.14
CA GLY A 553 23.81 4.22 -6.42
C GLY A 553 24.94 5.18 -6.82
N ALA A 554 25.12 5.41 -8.12
CA ALA A 554 26.15 6.35 -8.62
C ALA A 554 25.86 7.79 -8.17
N ALA A 555 24.60 8.22 -8.24
CA ALA A 555 24.21 9.53 -7.74
C ALA A 555 24.40 9.67 -6.23
N LEU A 556 24.03 8.66 -5.44
CA LEU A 556 24.26 8.66 -3.99
C LEU A 556 25.75 8.70 -3.65
N ALA A 557 26.61 8.02 -4.43
CA ALA A 557 28.05 8.08 -4.27
C ALA A 557 28.60 9.48 -4.59
N ALA A 558 28.12 10.12 -5.65
CA ALA A 558 28.52 11.49 -6.02
C ALA A 558 28.15 12.51 -4.92
N TYR A 559 26.91 12.48 -4.43
CA TYR A 559 26.50 13.32 -3.30
C TYR A 559 27.23 12.94 -2.00
N GLY A 560 27.51 11.65 -1.77
CA GLY A 560 28.27 11.19 -0.61
C GLY A 560 29.72 11.69 -0.59
N ALA A 561 30.38 11.76 -1.76
CA ALA A 561 31.74 12.28 -1.89
C ALA A 561 31.85 13.76 -1.52
N GLU A 562 30.76 14.52 -1.70
CA GLU A 562 30.64 15.94 -1.36
C GLU A 562 30.01 16.17 0.03
N ASP A 563 29.95 15.14 0.87
CA ASP A 563 29.34 15.14 2.20
C ASP A 563 27.90 15.71 2.18
N ARG A 564 27.09 15.21 1.25
CA ARG A 564 25.67 15.59 1.08
C ARG A 564 24.69 14.47 1.43
N VAL A 565 25.16 13.32 1.91
CA VAL A 565 24.35 12.18 2.31
C VAL A 565 24.61 11.87 3.79
N HIS A 566 23.64 12.19 4.64
CA HIS A 566 23.77 12.14 6.08
C HIS A 566 22.90 11.02 6.68
N GLY A 567 23.56 10.02 7.27
CA GLY A 567 22.91 8.92 7.97
C GLY A 567 23.01 9.07 9.48
N SER A 568 21.88 9.13 10.17
CA SER A 568 21.81 9.07 11.65
C SER A 568 21.27 7.72 12.11
N LYS A 569 21.46 7.30 13.37
CA LYS A 569 21.03 5.96 13.82
C LYS A 569 19.53 5.82 13.74
N LEU A 570 18.80 6.84 14.20
CA LEU A 570 17.34 6.91 14.19
C LEU A 570 16.83 7.98 13.21
N LYS A 571 15.58 7.83 12.76
CA LYS A 571 14.93 8.84 11.92
C LYS A 571 14.78 10.18 12.66
N ALA A 572 14.52 10.16 13.97
CA ALA A 572 14.37 11.37 14.78
C ALA A 572 15.67 12.21 14.79
N GLU A 573 16.81 11.55 15.00
CA GLU A 573 18.14 12.18 14.92
C GLU A 573 18.40 12.79 13.54
N ALA A 574 18.00 12.10 12.46
CA ALA A 574 18.16 12.62 11.10
C ALA A 574 17.30 13.87 10.84
N VAL A 575 16.11 13.97 11.47
CA VAL A 575 15.26 15.16 11.42
C VAL A 575 15.89 16.32 12.17
N GLU A 576 16.44 16.07 13.36
CA GLU A 576 17.14 17.09 14.15
C GLU A 576 18.36 17.64 13.40
N GLN A 577 19.16 16.75 12.79
CA GLN A 577 20.30 17.14 11.98
C GLN A 577 19.87 17.98 10.77
N LEU A 578 18.82 17.55 10.04
CA LEU A 578 18.27 18.29 8.90
C LEU A 578 17.86 19.72 9.30
N ILE A 579 17.15 19.88 10.42
CA ILE A 579 16.72 21.20 10.90
C ILE A 579 17.90 22.05 11.37
N SER A 580 18.89 21.44 12.04
CA SER A 580 20.12 22.12 12.45
C SER A 580 20.86 22.69 11.25
N ASP A 581 21.06 21.86 10.23
CA ASP A 581 21.71 22.27 8.99
C ASP A 581 20.88 23.31 8.23
N TRP A 582 19.56 23.16 8.18
CA TRP A 582 18.67 24.15 7.57
C TRP A 582 18.76 25.51 8.25
N ASN A 583 18.80 25.51 9.58
CA ASN A 583 18.90 26.74 10.35
C ASN A 583 20.27 27.40 10.16
N ARG A 584 21.36 26.62 10.18
CA ARG A 584 22.71 27.11 9.90
C ARG A 584 22.80 27.74 8.50
N ASP A 585 22.21 27.07 7.51
CA ASP A 585 22.28 27.46 6.10
C ASP A 585 21.17 28.47 5.71
N TYR A 586 20.34 28.93 6.65
CA TYR A 586 19.19 29.78 6.38
C TYR A 586 19.62 31.14 5.83
N ASP A 587 19.17 31.44 4.61
CA ASP A 587 19.40 32.68 3.91
C ASP A 587 18.05 33.17 3.34
N PRO A 588 17.50 34.30 3.81
CA PRO A 588 16.20 34.80 3.38
C PRO A 588 16.19 35.31 1.93
N THR A 589 17.36 35.46 1.30
CA THR A 589 17.52 35.84 -0.11
C THR A 589 17.46 34.65 -1.06
N LYS A 590 17.64 33.42 -0.54
CA LYS A 590 17.64 32.18 -1.32
C LYS A 590 16.38 31.38 -1.08
N THR A 591 15.88 30.76 -2.14
CA THR A 591 14.76 29.83 -2.04
C THR A 591 15.24 28.48 -1.50
N THR A 592 14.75 28.09 -0.33
CA THR A 592 15.09 26.81 0.31
C THR A 592 13.82 26.00 0.56
N LEU A 593 13.86 24.70 0.27
CA LEU A 593 12.73 23.80 0.47
C LEU A 593 13.16 22.49 1.12
N MET A 594 12.49 22.11 2.21
CA MET A 594 12.60 20.77 2.77
C MET A 594 11.58 19.84 2.12
N LEU A 595 11.99 18.63 1.76
CA LEU A 595 11.14 17.65 1.09
C LEU A 595 11.04 16.37 1.90
N ALA A 596 9.82 15.88 2.09
CA ALA A 596 9.55 14.57 2.64
C ALA A 596 8.43 13.89 1.86
N HIS A 597 8.35 12.55 1.86
CA HIS A 597 7.22 11.87 1.23
C HIS A 597 5.93 11.98 2.07
N LEU A 598 6.10 12.08 3.38
CA LEU A 598 5.11 11.81 4.41
C LEU A 598 4.61 13.15 4.99
N ARG A 599 3.31 13.46 4.95
CA ARG A 599 2.86 14.81 5.32
C ARG A 599 2.94 15.18 6.84
N ARG A 600 3.23 14.25 7.76
CA ARG A 600 3.62 14.50 9.19
C ARG A 600 5.05 14.92 9.24
N ASP A 601 5.89 14.33 8.40
CA ASP A 601 7.28 14.69 8.37
C ASP A 601 7.36 16.12 7.85
N VAL A 602 6.54 16.45 6.85
CA VAL A 602 6.34 17.84 6.40
C VAL A 602 5.84 18.75 7.52
N ARG A 603 4.78 18.37 8.26
CA ARG A 603 4.25 19.16 9.39
C ARG A 603 5.32 19.38 10.47
N MET A 604 5.97 18.31 10.91
CA MET A 604 7.06 18.34 11.89
C MET A 604 8.21 19.22 11.44
N LEU A 605 8.65 19.11 10.18
CA LEU A 605 9.73 19.94 9.63
C LEU A 605 9.32 21.42 9.56
N ASN A 606 8.08 21.73 9.18
CA ASN A 606 7.55 23.10 9.19
C ASN A 606 7.56 23.71 10.60
N ASP A 607 7.02 22.97 11.58
CA ASP A 607 6.92 23.42 12.97
C ASP A 607 8.32 23.67 13.56
N MET A 608 9.26 22.74 13.35
CA MET A 608 10.63 22.85 13.83
C MET A 608 11.42 23.98 13.14
N ALA A 609 11.24 24.18 11.84
CA ALA A 609 11.89 25.25 11.10
C ALA A 609 11.42 26.63 11.56
N ARG A 610 10.09 26.81 11.72
CA ARG A 610 9.54 28.07 12.22
C ARG A 610 10.02 28.37 13.64
N ALA A 611 10.04 27.36 14.52
CA ALA A 611 10.54 27.52 15.88
C ALA A 611 11.98 28.05 15.91
N LYS A 612 12.85 27.60 14.99
CA LYS A 612 14.23 28.10 14.87
C LYS A 612 14.31 29.55 14.37
N LEU A 613 13.39 29.99 13.51
CA LEU A 613 13.34 31.39 13.09
C LEU A 613 12.87 32.32 14.22
N ILE A 614 11.95 31.87 15.06
CA ILE A 614 11.52 32.59 16.27
C ILE A 614 12.68 32.69 17.27
N GLU A 615 13.37 31.58 17.53
CA GLU A 615 14.53 31.54 18.44
C GLU A 615 15.63 32.53 18.01
N ARG A 616 15.80 32.73 16.69
CA ARG A 616 16.75 33.70 16.12
C ARG A 616 16.24 35.15 16.07
N GLY A 617 14.97 35.40 16.40
CA GLY A 617 14.33 36.70 16.26
C GLY A 617 14.18 37.19 14.82
N ILE A 618 14.22 36.27 13.84
CA ILE A 618 14.01 36.61 12.42
C ILE A 618 12.52 36.89 12.16
N ILE A 619 11.66 36.13 12.84
CA ILE A 619 10.21 36.34 12.90
C ILE A 619 9.80 36.36 14.37
N GLY A 620 8.75 37.09 14.70
CA GLY A 620 8.10 37.03 16.00
C GLY A 620 7.14 35.84 16.12
N ASP A 621 6.43 35.77 17.24
CA ASP A 621 5.42 34.75 17.50
C ASP A 621 4.33 34.70 16.41
N GLY A 622 4.03 35.84 15.81
CA GLY A 622 3.02 36.02 14.78
C GLY A 622 1.60 36.11 15.32
N HIS A 623 0.67 36.35 14.39
CA HIS A 623 -0.76 36.48 14.66
C HIS A 623 -1.49 35.17 14.39
N SER A 624 -2.48 34.85 15.23
CA SER A 624 -3.32 33.66 15.03
C SER A 624 -4.15 33.79 13.74
N PHE A 625 -4.15 32.69 12.99
CA PHE A 625 -4.92 32.50 11.78
C PHE A 625 -5.43 31.04 11.75
N ARG A 626 -6.75 30.86 11.76
CA ARG A 626 -7.38 29.54 11.73
C ARG A 626 -7.48 29.01 10.30
N THR A 627 -6.60 28.08 9.96
CA THR A 627 -6.59 27.42 8.65
C THR A 627 -7.55 26.23 8.63
N ALA A 628 -7.78 25.67 7.43
CA ALA A 628 -8.55 24.44 7.24
C ALA A 628 -7.89 23.21 7.90
N GLU A 629 -6.57 23.28 8.17
CA GLU A 629 -5.78 22.24 8.81
C GLU A 629 -5.43 22.59 10.28
N GLY A 630 -6.22 23.44 10.91
CA GLY A 630 -6.09 23.85 12.32
C GLY A 630 -5.58 25.28 12.49
N GLU A 631 -5.36 25.67 13.74
CA GLU A 631 -4.79 26.99 14.04
C GLU A 631 -3.31 27.05 13.63
N ARG A 632 -2.91 28.18 13.03
CA ARG A 632 -1.53 28.51 12.73
C ARG A 632 -1.24 29.93 13.17
N ARG A 633 0.03 30.22 13.43
CA ARG A 633 0.51 31.58 13.60
C ARG A 633 1.31 31.98 12.38
N PHE A 634 1.01 33.14 11.83
CA PHE A 634 1.77 33.75 10.74
C PHE A 634 2.33 35.07 11.20
N ASP A 635 3.57 35.34 10.82
CA ASP A 635 4.23 36.62 10.99
C ASP A 635 4.83 37.10 9.67
N ALA A 636 5.18 38.39 9.60
CA ALA A 636 5.96 38.91 8.50
C ALA A 636 7.27 38.10 8.37
N GLY A 637 7.56 37.61 7.15
CA GLY A 637 8.69 36.75 6.85
C GLY A 637 8.37 35.25 6.80
N ASP A 638 7.21 34.80 7.30
CA ASP A 638 6.81 33.38 7.22
C ASP A 638 6.70 32.90 5.77
N GLN A 639 7.19 31.69 5.49
CA GLN A 639 6.95 31.01 4.22
C GLN A 639 5.70 30.14 4.34
N ILE A 640 4.77 30.26 3.40
CA ILE A 640 3.47 29.57 3.40
C ILE A 640 3.24 28.79 2.11
N VAL A 641 2.24 27.89 2.16
CA VAL A 641 1.73 27.17 1.01
C VAL A 641 0.19 27.26 0.93
N PHE A 642 -0.34 27.52 -0.26
CA PHE A 642 -1.77 27.45 -0.54
C PHE A 642 -2.21 25.99 -0.77
N LEU A 643 -3.34 25.58 -0.22
CA LEU A 643 -3.83 24.19 -0.26
C LEU A 643 -5.06 23.98 -1.14
N LYS A 644 -5.72 25.07 -1.57
CA LYS A 644 -6.91 25.03 -2.43
C LYS A 644 -6.80 26.06 -3.56
N ASN A 645 -7.40 25.75 -4.71
CA ASN A 645 -7.51 26.72 -5.80
C ASN A 645 -8.58 27.77 -5.47
N ASP A 646 -8.29 29.03 -5.76
CA ASP A 646 -9.24 30.14 -5.69
C ASP A 646 -8.99 31.12 -6.85
N THR A 647 -10.00 31.29 -7.70
CA THR A 647 -9.90 32.11 -8.92
C THR A 647 -9.93 33.61 -8.61
N ALA A 648 -10.65 34.03 -7.56
CA ALA A 648 -10.77 35.44 -7.21
C ALA A 648 -9.46 35.98 -6.62
N LEU A 649 -8.80 35.19 -5.77
CA LEU A 649 -7.46 35.51 -5.23
C LEU A 649 -6.34 35.21 -6.24
N GLY A 650 -6.63 34.43 -7.28
CA GLY A 650 -5.67 33.96 -8.28
C GLY A 650 -4.64 32.98 -7.72
N VAL A 651 -4.97 32.28 -6.63
CA VAL A 651 -4.05 31.36 -5.92
C VAL A 651 -4.41 29.90 -6.18
N LYS A 652 -3.42 29.00 -6.11
CA LYS A 652 -3.59 27.58 -6.44
C LYS A 652 -2.98 26.67 -5.40
N ASN A 653 -3.50 25.44 -5.31
CA ASN A 653 -2.95 24.40 -4.45
C ASN A 653 -1.49 24.10 -4.81
N GLY A 654 -0.60 24.18 -3.83
CA GLY A 654 0.85 23.98 -3.95
C GLY A 654 1.64 25.24 -4.29
N MET A 655 1.00 26.40 -4.42
CA MET A 655 1.69 27.69 -4.60
C MET A 655 2.37 28.10 -3.29
N LEU A 656 3.64 28.46 -3.35
CA LEU A 656 4.40 29.00 -2.21
C LEU A 656 4.26 30.53 -2.18
N GLY A 657 4.34 31.10 -0.99
CA GLY A 657 4.35 32.54 -0.79
C GLY A 657 5.10 32.95 0.47
N LYS A 658 5.45 34.23 0.55
CA LYS A 658 6.10 34.82 1.73
C LYS A 658 5.17 35.88 2.33
N VAL A 659 4.91 35.78 3.62
CA VAL A 659 4.08 36.75 4.34
C VAL A 659 4.86 38.06 4.45
N VAL A 660 4.23 39.16 4.07
CA VAL A 660 4.78 40.53 4.20
C VAL A 660 4.17 41.25 5.39
N GLU A 661 2.87 41.03 5.59
CA GLU A 661 2.12 41.59 6.70
C GLU A 661 1.25 40.48 7.27
N ALA A 662 1.29 40.33 8.59
CA ALA A 662 0.38 39.48 9.32
C ALA A 662 -0.39 40.33 10.32
N ALA A 663 -1.69 40.08 10.40
CA ALA A 663 -2.58 40.65 11.39
C ALA A 663 -3.54 39.56 11.85
N GLN A 664 -4.33 39.84 12.88
CA GLN A 664 -5.32 38.89 13.35
C GLN A 664 -6.33 38.57 12.24
N ASN A 665 -6.48 37.28 11.90
CA ASN A 665 -7.35 36.78 10.83
C ASN A 665 -7.04 37.31 9.41
N ARG A 666 -5.89 37.96 9.18
CA ARG A 666 -5.51 38.50 7.86
C ARG A 666 -4.02 38.35 7.62
N VAL A 667 -3.66 37.92 6.42
CA VAL A 667 -2.26 37.88 5.97
C VAL A 667 -2.15 38.47 4.57
N VAL A 668 -1.11 39.28 4.34
CA VAL A 668 -0.73 39.76 3.03
C VAL A 668 0.49 38.96 2.58
N ILE A 669 0.32 38.23 1.49
CA ILE A 669 1.29 37.24 1.01
C ILE A 669 1.82 37.67 -0.35
N THR A 670 3.12 37.74 -0.47
CA THR A 670 3.79 37.85 -1.77
C THR A 670 3.88 36.48 -2.41
N VAL A 671 3.39 36.36 -3.64
CA VAL A 671 3.45 35.15 -4.46
C VAL A 671 4.11 35.45 -5.81
N GLY A 672 4.80 34.46 -6.37
CA GLY A 672 5.54 34.59 -7.64
C GLY A 672 7.02 34.91 -7.45
N GLU A 673 7.77 34.92 -8.56
CA GLU A 673 9.20 35.24 -8.63
C GLU A 673 9.43 36.27 -9.74
N GLY A 674 10.48 37.09 -9.60
CA GLY A 674 10.90 38.06 -10.61
C GLY A 674 9.81 39.09 -10.96
N GLU A 675 9.56 39.27 -12.26
CA GLU A 675 8.58 40.24 -12.78
C GLU A 675 7.11 39.89 -12.47
N HIS A 676 6.85 38.68 -11.95
CA HIS A 676 5.49 38.21 -11.63
C HIS A 676 5.16 38.25 -10.14
N LEU A 677 5.99 38.95 -9.37
CA LEU A 677 5.81 39.12 -7.93
C LEU A 677 4.57 39.98 -7.67
N ARG A 678 3.57 39.41 -6.98
CA ARG A 678 2.33 40.12 -6.63
C ARG A 678 1.93 39.85 -5.19
N GLN A 679 1.20 40.78 -4.60
CA GLN A 679 0.64 40.62 -3.27
C GLN A 679 -0.79 40.10 -3.34
N VAL A 680 -1.11 39.18 -2.44
CA VAL A 680 -2.45 38.62 -2.24
C VAL A 680 -2.84 38.86 -0.79
N SER A 681 -3.88 39.65 -0.57
CA SER A 681 -4.48 39.81 0.76
C SER A 681 -5.46 38.67 1.00
N VAL A 682 -5.19 37.87 2.02
CA VAL A 682 -6.04 36.76 2.42
C VAL A 682 -6.67 37.07 3.76
N GLU A 683 -7.99 37.15 3.77
CA GLU A 683 -8.78 37.17 4.99
C GLU A 683 -9.24 35.75 5.33
N GLN A 684 -9.07 35.35 6.59
CA GLN A 684 -9.39 34.01 7.10
C GLN A 684 -10.81 33.55 6.76
N ARG A 685 -11.78 34.47 6.78
CA ARG A 685 -13.20 34.18 6.48
C ARG A 685 -13.43 33.79 5.02
N SER A 686 -12.65 34.38 4.10
CA SER A 686 -12.81 34.20 2.66
C SER A 686 -11.97 33.03 2.16
N TYR A 687 -10.77 32.85 2.71
CA TYR A 687 -9.88 31.76 2.35
C TYR A 687 -9.03 31.33 3.55
N ASN A 688 -9.20 30.07 3.95
CA ASN A 688 -8.48 29.48 5.09
C ASN A 688 -7.61 28.27 4.70
N ASN A 689 -7.42 27.99 3.41
CA ASN A 689 -6.65 26.82 2.96
C ASN A 689 -5.16 27.17 2.81
N LEU A 690 -4.52 27.56 3.92
CA LEU A 690 -3.10 27.93 4.02
C LEU A 690 -2.39 27.04 5.05
N ASP A 691 -1.10 26.79 4.88
CA ASP A 691 -0.24 26.22 5.93
C ASP A 691 1.19 26.76 5.77
N HIS A 692 2.10 26.45 6.69
CA HIS A 692 3.52 26.77 6.54
C HIS A 692 4.13 26.01 5.36
N GLY A 693 5.07 26.66 4.67
CA GLY A 693 5.62 26.23 3.40
C GLY A 693 7.12 25.97 3.39
N TYR A 694 7.79 25.92 4.55
CA TYR A 694 9.22 25.61 4.66
C TYR A 694 9.55 24.19 4.18
N ALA A 695 8.64 23.26 4.46
CA ALA A 695 8.65 21.88 3.99
C ALA A 695 7.40 21.59 3.15
N THR A 696 7.55 20.72 2.14
CA THR A 696 6.42 20.23 1.35
C THR A 696 6.57 18.75 1.00
N THR A 697 5.46 18.12 0.59
CA THR A 697 5.54 16.74 0.10
C THR A 697 6.21 16.68 -1.27
N ILE A 698 7.00 15.64 -1.54
CA ILE A 698 7.67 15.42 -2.86
C ILE A 698 6.67 15.54 -4.04
N HIS A 699 5.44 15.06 -3.89
CA HIS A 699 4.39 15.18 -4.92
C HIS A 699 4.01 16.63 -5.23
N LYS A 700 3.97 17.51 -4.21
CA LYS A 700 3.64 18.93 -4.39
C LYS A 700 4.81 19.75 -4.92
N SER A 701 6.04 19.27 -4.77
CA SER A 701 7.24 19.92 -5.30
C SER A 701 7.49 19.59 -6.78
N GLN A 702 6.69 18.74 -7.43
CA GLN A 702 6.86 18.49 -8.86
C GLN A 702 6.72 19.80 -9.66
N GLY A 703 7.61 19.99 -10.62
CA GLY A 703 7.75 21.23 -11.37
C GLY A 703 8.38 22.40 -10.59
N ALA A 704 8.57 22.31 -9.27
CA ALA A 704 9.28 23.34 -8.52
C ALA A 704 10.79 23.31 -8.82
N THR A 705 11.40 24.50 -8.78
CA THR A 705 12.86 24.68 -8.81
C THR A 705 13.20 25.68 -7.71
N VAL A 706 14.11 25.33 -6.82
CA VAL A 706 14.56 26.18 -5.70
C VAL A 706 16.08 26.16 -5.62
N ASP A 707 16.69 27.10 -4.92
CA ASP A 707 18.14 27.19 -4.83
C ASP A 707 18.72 26.03 -4.00
N ARG A 708 18.09 25.74 -2.85
CA ARG A 708 18.57 24.70 -1.92
C ARG A 708 17.46 23.72 -1.54
N VAL A 709 17.81 22.43 -1.48
CA VAL A 709 16.87 21.36 -1.09
C VAL A 709 17.45 20.50 0.02
N LYS A 710 16.64 20.19 1.03
CA LYS A 710 16.97 19.19 2.04
C LYS A 710 15.92 18.08 2.03
N VAL A 711 16.32 16.84 1.82
CA VAL A 711 15.41 15.70 1.64
C VAL A 711 15.47 14.79 2.85
N LEU A 712 14.33 14.53 3.48
CA LEU A 712 14.18 13.47 4.48
C LEU A 712 13.74 12.18 3.80
N ALA A 713 14.64 11.20 3.71
CA ALA A 713 14.34 9.89 3.14
C ALA A 713 13.57 9.01 4.12
N SER A 714 12.65 8.22 3.57
CA SER A 714 11.86 7.22 4.29
C SER A 714 11.77 5.92 3.50
N LEU A 715 11.36 4.83 4.14
CA LEU A 715 11.26 3.49 3.53
C LEU A 715 10.23 3.38 2.38
N SER A 716 9.49 4.45 2.15
CA SER A 716 8.41 4.56 1.18
C SER A 716 8.82 5.27 -0.09
N LEU A 717 10.04 5.82 -0.13
CA LEU A 717 10.63 6.31 -1.35
C LEU A 717 10.93 5.13 -2.27
N ASP A 718 10.82 5.39 -3.56
CA ASP A 718 11.23 4.54 -4.66
C ASP A 718 12.07 5.36 -5.63
N ARG A 719 12.45 4.77 -6.77
CA ARG A 719 13.27 5.45 -7.79
C ARG A 719 12.65 6.78 -8.24
N HIS A 720 11.35 6.79 -8.51
CA HIS A 720 10.65 7.95 -9.06
C HIS A 720 10.55 9.10 -8.05
N LEU A 721 10.20 8.78 -6.79
CA LEU A 721 10.16 9.75 -5.70
C LEU A 721 11.54 10.31 -5.39
N THR A 722 12.57 9.45 -5.41
CA THR A 722 13.96 9.86 -5.17
C THR A 722 14.45 10.80 -6.25
N TYR A 723 14.24 10.45 -7.52
CA TYR A 723 14.59 11.32 -8.65
C TYR A 723 13.92 12.69 -8.53
N VAL A 724 12.62 12.72 -8.25
CA VAL A 724 11.89 13.98 -8.12
C VAL A 724 12.41 14.78 -6.93
N ALA A 725 12.61 14.17 -5.76
CA ALA A 725 13.07 14.87 -4.55
C ALA A 725 14.46 15.47 -4.73
N MET A 726 15.40 14.70 -5.29
CA MET A 726 16.81 15.08 -5.36
C MET A 726 17.11 16.06 -6.50
N THR A 727 16.23 16.24 -7.48
CA THR A 727 16.50 17.12 -8.64
C THR A 727 15.87 18.51 -8.58
N ARG A 728 15.30 18.94 -7.44
CA ARG A 728 14.64 20.27 -7.33
C ARG A 728 15.58 21.45 -7.08
N HIS A 729 16.84 21.20 -6.73
CA HIS A 729 17.81 22.22 -6.35
C HIS A 729 18.53 22.85 -7.56
N ARG A 730 18.97 24.11 -7.43
CA ARG A 730 19.89 24.78 -8.36
C ARG A 730 21.32 24.81 -7.83
N GLU A 731 21.49 25.03 -6.53
CA GLU A 731 22.78 25.28 -5.89
C GLU A 731 23.22 24.16 -4.95
N ASP A 732 22.32 23.57 -4.15
CA ASP A 732 22.70 22.57 -3.15
C ASP A 732 21.58 21.58 -2.80
N LEU A 733 21.97 20.33 -2.53
CA LEU A 733 21.09 19.24 -2.09
C LEU A 733 21.73 18.51 -0.92
N GLN A 734 20.97 18.25 0.15
CA GLN A 734 21.37 17.37 1.25
C GLN A 734 20.30 16.31 1.51
N LEU A 735 20.70 15.05 1.72
CA LEU A 735 19.83 13.90 1.95
C LEU A 735 20.03 13.35 3.36
N TYR A 736 18.94 13.15 4.10
CA TYR A 736 18.95 12.70 5.51
C TYR A 736 18.15 11.42 5.69
N TYR A 737 18.68 10.45 6.42
CA TYR A 737 18.00 9.17 6.63
C TYR A 737 18.40 8.45 7.94
N GLY A 738 17.52 7.58 8.42
CA GLY A 738 17.77 6.75 9.60
C GLY A 738 18.38 5.39 9.25
N THR A 739 19.69 5.20 9.50
CA THR A 739 20.50 4.03 9.13
C THR A 739 19.92 2.71 9.66
N ARG A 740 19.38 2.67 10.89
CA ARG A 740 18.79 1.45 11.47
C ARG A 740 17.60 0.95 10.65
N SER A 741 16.69 1.84 10.27
CA SER A 741 15.47 1.48 9.54
C SER A 741 15.77 1.02 8.11
N PHE A 742 16.70 1.70 7.44
CA PHE A 742 17.13 1.34 6.09
C PHE A 742 17.98 0.06 6.09
N GLY A 743 18.80 -0.18 7.11
CA GLY A 743 19.57 -1.41 7.29
C GLY A 743 18.70 -2.67 7.29
N PHE A 744 17.59 -2.66 8.04
CA PHE A 744 16.62 -3.78 8.03
C PHE A 744 15.93 -4.03 6.67
N ASN A 745 15.98 -3.05 5.77
CA ASN A 745 15.35 -3.10 4.46
C ASN A 745 16.35 -3.29 3.30
N GLY A 746 17.60 -3.65 3.64
CA GLY A 746 18.67 -3.93 2.68
C GLY A 746 19.48 -2.71 2.24
N GLY A 747 19.43 -1.60 2.98
CA GLY A 747 20.27 -0.41 2.77
C GLY A 747 19.57 0.75 2.07
N LEU A 748 20.20 1.94 2.11
CA LEU A 748 19.67 3.16 1.50
C LEU A 748 19.44 2.98 0.00
N GLU A 749 20.47 2.57 -0.72
CA GLU A 749 20.43 2.38 -2.17
C GLU A 749 19.33 1.41 -2.58
N LYS A 750 19.23 0.24 -1.94
CA LYS A 750 18.21 -0.76 -2.30
C LYS A 750 16.79 -0.21 -2.19
N VAL A 751 16.50 0.58 -1.16
CA VAL A 751 15.17 1.19 -0.97
C VAL A 751 14.93 2.26 -2.03
N LEU A 752 15.88 3.19 -2.21
CA LEU A 752 15.73 4.30 -3.15
C LEU A 752 15.75 3.86 -4.63
N SER A 753 16.34 2.70 -4.92
CA SER A 753 16.39 2.10 -6.27
C SER A 753 15.18 1.23 -6.61
N ARG A 754 14.21 1.04 -5.70
CA ARG A 754 13.04 0.18 -5.94
C ARG A 754 12.28 0.62 -7.20
N ARG A 755 12.10 -0.31 -8.13
CA ARG A 755 11.35 -0.10 -9.37
C ARG A 755 9.88 -0.37 -9.12
N ASN A 756 9.10 0.69 -8.92
CA ASN A 756 7.64 0.63 -8.79
C ASN A 756 6.95 1.36 -9.96
N ALA A 757 7.55 1.29 -11.15
CA ALA A 757 6.95 1.88 -12.35
C ALA A 757 5.57 1.25 -12.62
N LYS A 758 4.60 2.07 -13.04
CA LYS A 758 3.30 1.53 -13.44
C LYS A 758 3.47 0.72 -14.71
N GLU A 759 2.89 -0.48 -14.72
CA GLU A 759 2.86 -1.33 -15.90
C GLU A 759 1.69 -0.95 -16.82
N THR A 760 1.89 -1.13 -18.11
CA THR A 760 0.85 -1.09 -19.15
C THR A 760 0.75 -2.46 -19.80
N THR A 761 -0.42 -2.80 -20.34
CA THR A 761 -0.60 -4.01 -21.16
C THR A 761 0.36 -4.00 -22.36
N LEU A 762 0.68 -2.82 -22.85
CA LEU A 762 1.57 -2.52 -23.95
C LEU A 762 3.04 -2.93 -23.71
N ASP A 763 3.46 -3.12 -22.46
CA ASP A 763 4.79 -3.63 -22.10
C ASP A 763 4.94 -5.12 -22.49
N TYR A 764 3.81 -5.83 -22.61
CA TYR A 764 3.75 -7.25 -22.92
C TYR A 764 3.56 -7.55 -24.41
N ARG A 765 3.56 -6.54 -25.28
CA ARG A 765 3.14 -6.65 -26.69
C ARG A 765 3.87 -7.70 -27.52
N HIS A 766 5.13 -7.95 -27.18
CA HIS A 766 6.00 -8.88 -27.89
C HIS A 766 5.72 -10.35 -27.49
N GLY A 767 5.06 -10.56 -26.35
CA GLY A 767 4.66 -11.88 -25.88
C GLY A 767 3.59 -12.52 -26.79
N GLY A 768 3.70 -13.83 -27.01
CA GLY A 768 2.69 -14.57 -27.78
C GLY A 768 1.29 -14.50 -27.16
N LEU A 769 1.21 -14.43 -25.82
CA LEU A 769 -0.05 -14.30 -25.09
C LEU A 769 -0.73 -12.95 -25.30
N TYR A 770 0.03 -11.85 -25.37
CA TYR A 770 -0.54 -10.53 -25.62
C TYR A 770 -1.27 -10.46 -26.97
N ARG A 771 -0.66 -10.98 -28.05
CA ARG A 771 -1.29 -10.98 -29.39
C ARG A 771 -2.60 -11.74 -29.40
N GLN A 772 -2.67 -12.86 -28.68
CA GLN A 772 -3.90 -13.64 -28.52
C GLN A 772 -4.94 -12.88 -27.69
N ALA A 773 -4.52 -12.26 -26.60
CA ALA A 773 -5.36 -11.44 -25.73
C ALA A 773 -5.95 -10.23 -26.47
N LEU A 774 -5.15 -9.53 -27.26
CA LEU A 774 -5.59 -8.37 -28.04
C LEU A 774 -6.56 -8.78 -29.15
N SER A 775 -6.22 -9.81 -29.94
CA SER A 775 -7.12 -10.35 -30.98
C SER A 775 -8.46 -10.79 -30.38
N PHE A 776 -8.46 -11.36 -29.17
CA PHE A 776 -9.69 -11.71 -28.46
C PHE A 776 -10.49 -10.50 -27.99
N ALA A 777 -9.81 -9.42 -27.58
CA ALA A 777 -10.47 -8.19 -27.17
C ALA A 777 -11.10 -7.45 -28.37
N GLU A 778 -10.40 -7.39 -29.52
CA GLU A 778 -10.81 -6.70 -30.74
C GLU A 778 -11.90 -7.46 -31.54
N ASN A 779 -11.80 -8.78 -31.62
CA ASN A 779 -12.76 -9.59 -32.36
C ASN A 779 -14.03 -9.81 -31.53
N ARG A 780 -15.17 -9.30 -32.01
CA ARG A 780 -16.52 -9.59 -31.48
C ARG A 780 -16.92 -11.07 -31.67
N GLY A 781 -16.22 -11.99 -31.00
CA GLY A 781 -16.60 -13.41 -30.90
C GLY A 781 -16.18 -14.35 -32.04
N LEU A 782 -15.33 -13.95 -33.00
CA LEU A 782 -15.08 -14.73 -34.23
C LEU A 782 -13.74 -15.50 -34.32
N HIS A 783 -12.89 -15.51 -33.28
CA HIS A 783 -11.67 -16.34 -33.23
C HIS A 783 -11.56 -17.19 -31.94
N LEU A 784 -12.65 -17.89 -31.59
CA LEU A 784 -12.72 -18.77 -30.41
C LEU A 784 -11.68 -19.90 -30.41
N VAL A 785 -11.27 -20.42 -31.56
CA VAL A 785 -10.48 -21.65 -31.65
C VAL A 785 -9.00 -21.48 -31.22
N GLN A 786 -8.38 -20.33 -31.50
CA GLN A 786 -6.98 -20.08 -31.13
C GLN A 786 -6.82 -19.70 -29.66
N VAL A 787 -7.79 -18.96 -29.10
CA VAL A 787 -7.82 -18.55 -27.68
C VAL A 787 -8.30 -19.70 -26.79
N ALA A 788 -9.21 -20.56 -27.29
CA ALA A 788 -9.57 -21.80 -26.62
C ALA A 788 -8.35 -22.69 -26.39
N ARG A 789 -7.37 -22.74 -27.31
CA ARG A 789 -6.12 -23.49 -27.07
C ARG A 789 -5.31 -22.92 -25.91
N THR A 790 -5.26 -21.61 -25.73
CA THR A 790 -4.54 -20.95 -24.62
C THR A 790 -5.28 -21.11 -23.30
N LEU A 791 -6.60 -20.87 -23.29
CA LEU A 791 -7.47 -21.11 -22.14
C LEU A 791 -7.50 -22.59 -21.73
N VAL A 792 -7.47 -23.53 -22.68
CA VAL A 792 -7.43 -24.98 -22.42
C VAL A 792 -6.05 -25.40 -21.92
N ARG A 793 -4.94 -24.87 -22.47
CA ARG A 793 -3.59 -25.11 -21.91
C ARG A 793 -3.46 -24.58 -20.48
N ASP A 794 -4.06 -23.43 -20.19
CA ASP A 794 -4.05 -22.84 -18.85
C ASP A 794 -4.98 -23.58 -17.87
N ARG A 795 -6.11 -24.06 -18.38
CA ARG A 795 -7.02 -24.93 -17.63
C ARG A 795 -6.38 -26.28 -17.37
N LEU A 796 -5.53 -26.80 -18.26
CA LEU A 796 -4.71 -28.01 -18.08
C LEU A 796 -3.59 -27.79 -17.06
N ASP A 797 -2.83 -26.69 -17.15
CA ASP A 797 -1.78 -26.35 -16.17
C ASP A 797 -2.38 -26.13 -14.76
N TRP A 798 -3.60 -25.58 -14.66
CA TRP A 798 -4.35 -25.44 -13.41
C TRP A 798 -5.04 -26.75 -12.97
N THR A 799 -5.57 -27.57 -13.88
CA THR A 799 -6.18 -28.88 -13.53
C THR A 799 -5.14 -29.94 -13.19
N LEU A 800 -3.93 -29.86 -13.74
CA LEU A 800 -2.77 -30.63 -13.29
C LEU A 800 -2.41 -30.26 -11.85
N ARG A 801 -2.52 -28.98 -11.47
CA ARG A 801 -2.45 -28.54 -10.06
C ARG A 801 -3.68 -28.95 -9.22
N GLN A 802 -4.82 -29.30 -9.82
CA GLN A 802 -6.01 -29.83 -9.12
C GLN A 802 -6.03 -31.36 -9.00
N ARG A 803 -5.11 -32.09 -9.65
CA ARG A 803 -5.09 -33.56 -9.60
C ARG A 803 -4.84 -34.10 -8.18
N GLU A 804 -4.23 -33.31 -7.30
CA GLU A 804 -4.11 -33.59 -5.85
C GLU A 804 -5.45 -33.51 -5.09
N LYS A 805 -6.49 -32.85 -5.64
CA LYS A 805 -7.84 -32.79 -5.02
C LYS A 805 -8.78 -33.93 -5.40
N LEU A 806 -8.51 -34.66 -6.47
CA LEU A 806 -9.35 -35.79 -6.88
C LEU A 806 -9.29 -36.97 -5.88
N ALA A 807 -8.27 -37.03 -5.03
CA ALA A 807 -8.22 -37.97 -3.91
C ALA A 807 -9.35 -37.73 -2.88
N GLY A 808 -9.85 -36.49 -2.74
CA GLY A 808 -10.96 -36.15 -1.86
C GLY A 808 -12.34 -36.48 -2.41
N LEU A 809 -12.50 -36.51 -3.75
CA LEU A 809 -13.77 -36.86 -4.40
C LEU A 809 -14.10 -38.36 -4.29
N GLY A 810 -13.08 -39.21 -4.16
CA GLY A 810 -13.27 -40.64 -3.88
C GLY A 810 -13.91 -40.92 -2.51
N GLN A 811 -13.69 -40.06 -1.51
CA GLN A 811 -14.34 -40.17 -0.20
C GLN A 811 -15.80 -39.69 -0.23
N GLN A 812 -16.13 -38.68 -1.04
CA GLN A 812 -17.52 -38.22 -1.19
C GLN A 812 -18.39 -39.20 -2.00
N LEU A 813 -17.82 -39.90 -2.99
CA LEU A 813 -18.53 -40.96 -3.72
C LEU A 813 -18.84 -42.18 -2.84
N ARG A 814 -17.95 -42.51 -1.88
CA ARG A 814 -18.24 -43.53 -0.84
C ARG A 814 -19.41 -43.12 0.06
N ALA A 815 -19.47 -41.85 0.48
CA ALA A 815 -20.57 -41.33 1.29
C ALA A 815 -21.92 -41.28 0.54
N VAL A 816 -21.90 -41.15 -0.79
CA VAL A 816 -23.10 -41.24 -1.65
C VAL A 816 -23.55 -42.69 -1.82
N GLY A 817 -22.61 -43.65 -1.91
CA GLY A 817 -22.91 -45.09 -1.91
C GLY A 817 -23.55 -45.58 -0.61
N GLU A 818 -23.16 -45.01 0.53
CA GLU A 818 -23.77 -45.27 1.85
C GLU A 818 -25.17 -44.65 1.98
N ARG A 819 -25.39 -43.44 1.41
CA ARG A 819 -26.71 -42.78 1.40
C ARG A 819 -27.74 -43.43 0.46
N LEU A 820 -27.29 -44.20 -0.53
CA LEU A 820 -28.15 -44.93 -1.46
C LEU A 820 -28.44 -46.38 -1.02
N GLY A 821 -28.03 -46.77 0.19
CA GLY A 821 -28.41 -48.05 0.81
C GLY A 821 -27.76 -49.29 0.19
N LEU A 822 -26.65 -49.14 -0.54
CA LEU A 822 -25.99 -50.26 -1.24
C LEU A 822 -25.00 -51.05 -0.37
N LEU A 823 -24.80 -50.66 0.89
CA LEU A 823 -23.99 -51.39 1.88
C LEU A 823 -24.68 -51.33 3.25
N GLN A 824 -25.09 -52.49 3.76
CA GLN A 824 -25.61 -52.67 5.12
C GLN A 824 -24.45 -52.74 6.10
N SER A 825 -24.45 -51.90 7.14
CA SER A 825 -23.62 -52.13 8.33
C SER A 825 -24.29 -51.65 9.61
N ALA A 826 -23.99 -52.40 10.67
CA ALA A 826 -24.71 -52.50 11.92
C ALA A 826 -24.71 -51.24 12.79
N ILE A 827 -25.78 -51.09 13.57
CA ILE A 827 -26.00 -50.04 14.55
C ILE A 827 -24.85 -50.01 15.58
N HIS A 828 -24.10 -48.91 15.63
CA HIS A 828 -23.22 -48.56 16.74
C HIS A 828 -23.57 -47.17 17.26
N LYS A 829 -23.83 -47.08 18.58
CA LYS A 829 -24.13 -45.84 19.31
C LYS A 829 -22.97 -44.84 19.16
N GLN A 830 -23.24 -43.66 18.61
CA GLN A 830 -22.28 -42.55 18.55
C GLN A 830 -21.96 -42.02 19.96
N LYS A 831 -20.72 -42.21 20.42
CA LYS A 831 -20.11 -41.40 21.49
C LYS A 831 -19.93 -39.98 20.94
N LYS A 832 -20.37 -38.97 21.70
CA LYS A 832 -20.24 -37.54 21.36
C LYS A 832 -18.75 -37.18 21.37
N GLU A 833 -18.10 -37.05 20.22
CA GLU A 833 -16.67 -36.74 20.12
C GLU A 833 -16.39 -35.34 20.70
N LEU A 834 -15.47 -35.27 21.66
CA LEU A 834 -14.97 -34.02 22.26
C LEU A 834 -14.10 -33.27 21.23
N ALA A 835 -14.18 -31.93 21.23
CA ALA A 835 -13.34 -31.10 20.38
C ALA A 835 -11.84 -31.31 20.71
N PRO A 836 -10.92 -31.35 19.73
CA PRO A 836 -9.51 -31.65 19.95
C PRO A 836 -8.83 -30.60 20.84
N MET A 837 -7.93 -31.04 21.72
CA MET A 837 -7.14 -30.17 22.61
C MET A 837 -6.27 -29.18 21.82
N VAL A 838 -5.67 -29.63 20.72
CA VAL A 838 -4.98 -28.75 19.78
C VAL A 838 -5.42 -29.10 18.37
N ALA A 839 -6.24 -28.26 17.75
CA ALA A 839 -6.67 -28.44 16.37
C ALA A 839 -5.47 -28.40 15.41
N GLY A 840 -5.48 -29.28 14.41
CA GLY A 840 -4.56 -29.28 13.29
C GLY A 840 -4.84 -28.12 12.34
N VAL A 841 -3.79 -27.61 11.70
CA VAL A 841 -3.88 -26.59 10.66
C VAL A 841 -4.35 -27.27 9.37
N LYS A 842 -5.64 -27.17 9.10
CA LYS A 842 -6.27 -27.73 7.89
C LYS A 842 -6.33 -26.72 6.73
N GLN A 843 -5.94 -25.47 6.98
CA GLN A 843 -6.04 -24.35 6.03
C GLN A 843 -4.70 -23.60 5.98
N PHE A 844 -4.18 -23.39 4.78
CA PHE A 844 -2.91 -22.69 4.54
C PHE A 844 -3.16 -21.46 3.67
N ALA A 845 -2.47 -20.35 3.98
CA ALA A 845 -2.64 -19.07 3.27
C ALA A 845 -2.23 -19.13 1.78
N PHE A 846 -1.36 -20.08 1.43
CA PHE A 846 -0.81 -20.26 0.10
C PHE A 846 -0.98 -21.71 -0.37
N SER A 847 -1.08 -21.94 -1.68
CA SER A 847 -0.99 -23.30 -2.21
C SER A 847 0.42 -23.87 -1.98
N VAL A 848 0.58 -25.19 -2.08
CA VAL A 848 1.90 -25.84 -1.96
C VAL A 848 2.85 -25.28 -3.01
N ASN A 849 2.37 -25.11 -4.25
CA ASN A 849 3.15 -24.54 -5.35
C ASN A 849 3.57 -23.09 -5.09
N ASP A 850 2.68 -22.23 -4.59
CA ASP A 850 3.02 -20.83 -4.32
C ASP A 850 4.10 -20.69 -3.23
N THR A 851 4.03 -21.54 -2.21
CA THR A 851 5.06 -21.59 -1.15
C THR A 851 6.39 -22.13 -1.67
N ILE A 852 6.35 -23.14 -2.55
CA ILE A 852 7.54 -23.67 -3.22
C ILE A 852 8.20 -22.58 -4.06
N ASP A 853 7.44 -21.89 -4.91
CA ASP A 853 7.97 -20.86 -5.80
C ASP A 853 8.55 -19.66 -5.01
N GLN A 854 7.92 -19.28 -3.90
CA GLN A 854 8.46 -18.26 -2.99
C GLN A 854 9.78 -18.70 -2.32
N LYS A 855 9.88 -19.95 -1.87
CA LYS A 855 11.10 -20.47 -1.25
C LYS A 855 12.22 -20.64 -2.28
N LEU A 856 11.90 -21.07 -3.50
CA LEU A 856 12.85 -21.15 -4.62
C LEU A 856 13.43 -19.77 -4.96
N GLY A 857 12.58 -18.74 -5.05
CA GLY A 857 13.04 -17.36 -5.31
C GLY A 857 13.89 -16.76 -4.20
N ASN A 858 13.92 -17.37 -3.01
CA ASN A 858 14.74 -16.95 -1.88
C ASN A 858 15.95 -17.88 -1.64
N ASP A 859 16.15 -18.93 -2.45
CA ASP A 859 17.27 -19.84 -2.30
C ASP A 859 18.58 -19.14 -2.70
N PRO A 860 19.54 -18.95 -1.78
CA PRO A 860 20.77 -18.21 -2.06
C PRO A 860 21.63 -18.86 -3.16
N ALA A 861 21.63 -20.19 -3.23
CA ALA A 861 22.43 -20.91 -4.23
C ALA A 861 21.86 -20.73 -5.63
N LEU A 862 20.53 -20.72 -5.76
CA LEU A 862 19.88 -20.43 -7.05
C LEU A 862 20.12 -18.98 -7.51
N LYS A 863 20.13 -18.01 -6.57
CA LYS A 863 20.44 -16.62 -6.90
C LYS A 863 21.87 -16.45 -7.41
N GLN A 864 22.83 -17.03 -6.68
CA GLN A 864 24.23 -17.00 -7.10
C GLN A 864 24.42 -17.60 -8.49
N GLN A 865 23.80 -18.76 -8.76
CA GLN A 865 23.89 -19.38 -10.08
C GLN A 865 23.23 -18.53 -11.18
N TRP A 866 22.13 -17.84 -10.85
CA TRP A 866 21.49 -16.93 -11.79
C TRP A 866 22.36 -15.71 -12.12
N ASP A 867 23.10 -15.19 -11.16
CA ASP A 867 24.04 -14.09 -11.38
C ASP A 867 25.13 -14.49 -12.39
N GLU A 868 25.60 -15.74 -12.33
CA GLU A 868 26.53 -16.28 -13.33
C GLU A 868 25.89 -16.36 -14.73
N VAL A 869 24.66 -16.90 -14.83
CA VAL A 869 23.89 -16.99 -16.08
C VAL A 869 23.69 -15.60 -16.69
N SER A 870 23.16 -14.65 -15.92
CA SER A 870 22.84 -13.30 -16.38
C SER A 870 24.10 -12.52 -16.78
N THR A 871 25.20 -12.67 -16.03
CA THR A 871 26.51 -12.10 -16.38
C THR A 871 26.99 -12.63 -17.72
N ARG A 872 26.88 -13.94 -17.94
CA ARG A 872 27.35 -14.55 -19.17
C ARG A 872 26.48 -14.22 -20.38
N PHE A 873 25.17 -14.03 -20.19
CA PHE A 873 24.29 -13.46 -21.20
C PHE A 873 24.79 -12.09 -21.71
N ARG A 874 25.31 -11.23 -20.81
CA ARG A 874 25.87 -9.91 -21.17
C ARG A 874 27.16 -10.00 -21.99
N TYR A 875 27.95 -11.05 -21.80
CA TYR A 875 29.12 -11.29 -22.64
C TYR A 875 28.76 -11.82 -24.01
N VAL A 876 27.67 -12.59 -24.13
CA VAL A 876 27.27 -13.25 -25.37
C VAL A 876 26.47 -12.34 -26.30
N PHE A 877 25.47 -11.62 -25.79
CA PHE A 877 24.52 -10.87 -26.62
C PHE A 877 24.71 -9.35 -26.50
N ALA A 878 24.53 -8.64 -27.61
CA ALA A 878 24.53 -7.18 -27.65
C ALA A 878 23.32 -6.59 -26.91
N ASP A 879 22.17 -7.29 -26.97
CA ASP A 879 20.97 -7.01 -26.17
C ASP A 879 20.57 -8.27 -25.38
N PRO A 880 21.09 -8.43 -24.16
CA PRO A 880 20.87 -9.62 -23.33
C PRO A 880 19.42 -9.83 -22.93
N GLU A 881 18.67 -8.76 -22.67
CA GLU A 881 17.27 -8.84 -22.27
C GLU A 881 16.37 -9.29 -23.42
N THR A 882 16.61 -8.77 -24.62
CA THR A 882 15.87 -9.19 -25.82
C THR A 882 16.19 -10.63 -26.17
N ALA A 883 17.47 -11.03 -26.10
CA ALA A 883 17.90 -12.41 -26.32
C ALA A 883 17.27 -13.37 -25.31
N PHE A 884 17.26 -13.01 -24.02
CA PHE A 884 16.61 -13.79 -22.97
C PHE A 884 15.10 -13.96 -23.22
N ARG A 885 14.40 -12.88 -23.60
CA ARG A 885 12.98 -12.92 -23.96
C ARG A 885 12.72 -13.81 -25.18
N ALA A 886 13.59 -13.78 -26.19
CA ALA A 886 13.47 -14.60 -27.40
C ALA A 886 13.62 -16.10 -27.11
N MET A 887 14.39 -16.48 -26.08
CA MET A 887 14.51 -17.87 -25.63
C MET A 887 13.23 -18.43 -25.00
N ASN A 888 12.26 -17.57 -24.66
CA ASN A 888 11.03 -17.95 -23.97
C ASN A 888 11.34 -18.82 -22.74
N PHE A 889 12.10 -18.24 -21.80
CA PHE A 889 12.65 -18.97 -20.66
C PHE A 889 11.58 -19.66 -19.79
N ASP A 890 10.33 -19.17 -19.82
CA ASP A 890 9.17 -19.85 -19.20
C ASP A 890 9.00 -21.28 -19.72
N ALA A 891 9.14 -21.47 -21.03
CA ALA A 891 9.04 -22.79 -21.65
C ALA A 891 10.28 -23.64 -21.34
N VAL A 892 11.46 -23.02 -21.25
CA VAL A 892 12.71 -23.68 -20.84
C VAL A 892 12.62 -24.20 -19.38
N LEU A 893 11.94 -23.46 -18.50
CA LEU A 893 11.76 -23.83 -17.10
C LEU A 893 10.71 -24.93 -16.88
N THR A 894 9.80 -25.13 -17.82
CA THR A 894 8.64 -26.03 -17.65
C THR A 894 8.72 -27.31 -18.48
N ASP A 895 9.39 -27.29 -19.64
CA ASP A 895 9.52 -28.44 -20.52
C ASP A 895 10.98 -28.73 -20.88
N ARG A 896 11.46 -29.90 -20.43
CA ARG A 896 12.83 -30.38 -20.64
C ARG A 896 13.17 -30.56 -22.13
N GLN A 897 12.19 -30.94 -22.95
CA GLN A 897 12.41 -31.10 -24.39
C GLN A 897 12.60 -29.75 -25.08
N THR A 898 11.75 -28.77 -24.75
CA THR A 898 11.91 -27.39 -25.21
C THR A 898 13.21 -26.77 -24.71
N ALA A 899 13.59 -27.00 -23.45
CA ALA A 899 14.87 -26.54 -22.89
C ALA A 899 16.05 -27.03 -23.73
N ASN A 900 16.12 -28.34 -24.01
CA ASN A 900 17.17 -28.92 -24.84
C ASN A 900 17.21 -28.30 -26.25
N GLN A 901 16.05 -28.14 -26.91
CA GLN A 901 15.99 -27.55 -28.24
C GLN A 901 16.44 -26.08 -28.29
N VAL A 902 16.10 -25.30 -27.26
CA VAL A 902 16.51 -23.90 -27.15
C VAL A 902 18.00 -23.79 -26.84
N LEU A 903 18.52 -24.66 -25.96
CA LEU A 903 19.94 -24.70 -25.60
C LEU A 903 20.84 -25.22 -26.74
N HIS A 904 20.34 -26.11 -27.59
CA HIS A 904 21.03 -26.48 -28.83
C HIS A 904 21.06 -25.30 -29.81
N ARG A 905 19.92 -24.63 -30.04
CA ARG A 905 19.87 -23.43 -30.88
C ARG A 905 20.77 -22.30 -30.38
N LEU A 906 20.95 -22.18 -29.06
CA LEU A 906 21.84 -21.20 -28.46
C LEU A 906 23.27 -21.35 -28.96
N VAL A 907 23.76 -22.57 -29.14
CA VAL A 907 25.13 -22.82 -29.62
C VAL A 907 25.18 -22.88 -31.15
N ASP A 908 24.22 -23.56 -31.78
CA ASP A 908 24.26 -23.85 -33.22
C ASP A 908 23.84 -22.66 -34.08
N ASN A 909 22.92 -21.82 -33.60
CA ASN A 909 22.47 -20.63 -34.32
C ASN A 909 22.06 -19.49 -33.36
N PRO A 910 23.02 -18.93 -32.61
CA PRO A 910 22.77 -17.87 -31.61
C PRO A 910 22.10 -16.63 -32.22
N GLY A 911 22.33 -16.35 -33.50
CA GLY A 911 21.73 -15.21 -34.20
C GLY A 911 20.21 -15.24 -34.27
N THR A 912 19.59 -16.42 -34.13
CA THR A 912 18.11 -16.56 -34.07
C THR A 912 17.54 -16.16 -32.71
N ILE A 913 18.37 -16.14 -31.68
CA ILE A 913 18.01 -15.74 -30.32
C ILE A 913 18.28 -14.24 -30.13
N GLY A 914 19.42 -13.75 -30.60
CA GLY A 914 19.76 -12.34 -30.54
C GLY A 914 21.07 -12.03 -31.25
N ALA A 915 21.28 -10.75 -31.54
CA ALA A 915 22.56 -10.29 -32.06
C ALA A 915 23.66 -10.53 -31.01
N LEU A 916 24.70 -11.27 -31.38
CA LEU A 916 25.87 -11.46 -30.52
C LEU A 916 26.61 -10.13 -30.33
N ASN A 917 27.29 -10.00 -29.19
CA ASN A 917 28.08 -8.83 -28.87
C ASN A 917 29.27 -8.71 -29.84
N GLY A 918 29.61 -7.47 -30.25
CA GLY A 918 30.65 -7.21 -31.25
C GLY A 918 30.27 -7.50 -32.71
N LYS A 919 31.17 -7.21 -33.65
CA LYS A 919 30.96 -7.35 -35.10
C LYS A 919 32.07 -8.16 -35.77
N THR A 920 31.73 -8.84 -36.86
CA THR A 920 32.68 -9.51 -37.76
C THR A 920 32.80 -8.73 -39.07
N GLY A 921 33.99 -8.73 -39.69
CA GLY A 921 34.22 -8.11 -41.01
C GLY A 921 35.49 -7.29 -41.13
N LEU A 922 35.84 -6.91 -42.37
CA LEU A 922 37.03 -6.14 -42.70
C LEU A 922 36.99 -4.71 -42.13
N LEU A 923 35.79 -4.13 -41.96
CA LEU A 923 35.56 -2.78 -41.43
C LEU A 923 35.33 -2.70 -39.91
N ALA A 924 35.31 -3.84 -39.20
CA ALA A 924 35.09 -3.87 -37.75
C ALA A 924 36.37 -3.53 -36.97
N GLY A 925 36.24 -2.69 -35.94
CA GLY A 925 37.36 -2.27 -35.09
C GLY A 925 37.96 -3.42 -34.26
N ARG A 926 39.19 -3.25 -33.74
CA ARG A 926 39.85 -4.28 -32.89
C ARG A 926 39.01 -4.63 -31.65
N SER A 927 38.40 -3.64 -31.01
CA SER A 927 37.52 -3.82 -29.85
C SER A 927 36.24 -4.59 -30.20
N GLU A 928 35.61 -4.31 -31.34
CA GLU A 928 34.40 -5.02 -31.79
C GLU A 928 34.69 -6.48 -32.16
N LYS A 929 35.86 -6.75 -32.74
CA LYS A 929 36.33 -8.13 -33.04
C LYS A 929 36.64 -8.91 -31.76
N GLU A 930 37.24 -8.25 -30.76
CA GLU A 930 37.52 -8.88 -29.47
C GLU A 930 36.24 -9.16 -28.68
N ALA A 931 35.31 -8.21 -28.62
CA ALA A 931 33.98 -8.42 -28.02
C ALA A 931 33.25 -9.60 -28.67
N ARG A 932 33.39 -9.74 -30.00
CA ARG A 932 32.83 -10.86 -30.75
C ARG A 932 33.48 -12.19 -30.40
N ARG A 933 34.80 -12.23 -30.28
CA ARG A 933 35.54 -13.43 -29.85
C ARG A 933 35.14 -13.84 -28.44
N VAL A 934 35.01 -12.87 -27.52
CA VAL A 934 34.56 -13.10 -26.14
C VAL A 934 33.13 -13.68 -26.14
N ALA A 935 32.22 -13.15 -26.97
CA ALA A 935 30.87 -13.67 -27.11
C ALA A 935 30.86 -15.14 -27.58
N GLU A 936 31.63 -15.47 -28.61
CA GLU A 936 31.69 -16.81 -29.19
C GLU A 936 32.28 -17.85 -28.21
N VAL A 937 33.31 -17.47 -27.44
CA VAL A 937 33.91 -18.33 -26.41
C VAL A 937 32.94 -18.58 -25.25
N ASN A 938 32.08 -17.60 -24.92
CA ASN A 938 31.15 -17.71 -23.80
C ASN A 938 29.85 -18.46 -24.15
N LEU A 939 29.55 -18.74 -25.42
CA LEU A 939 28.33 -19.44 -25.83
C LEU A 939 28.19 -20.85 -25.23
N PRO A 940 29.19 -21.75 -25.32
CA PRO A 940 29.10 -23.08 -24.70
C PRO A 940 29.05 -23.00 -23.17
N ALA A 941 29.73 -22.01 -22.58
CA ALA A 941 29.68 -21.79 -21.14
C ALA A 941 28.29 -21.31 -20.69
N LEU A 942 27.62 -20.46 -21.48
CA LEU A 942 26.26 -20.00 -21.18
C LEU A 942 25.26 -21.16 -21.22
N LYS A 943 25.40 -22.07 -22.20
CA LYS A 943 24.62 -23.31 -22.22
C LYS A 943 24.80 -24.10 -20.92
N ARG A 944 26.04 -24.35 -20.49
CA ARG A 944 26.34 -25.11 -19.27
C ARG A 944 25.77 -24.45 -18.02
N ASP A 945 25.90 -23.13 -17.89
CA ASP A 945 25.41 -22.40 -16.72
C ASP A 945 23.88 -22.46 -16.63
N ILE A 946 23.18 -22.40 -17.77
CA ILE A 946 21.72 -22.60 -17.82
C ILE A 946 21.35 -24.04 -17.46
N GLU A 947 22.05 -25.05 -18.00
CA GLU A 947 21.81 -26.47 -17.65
C GLU A 947 22.03 -26.72 -16.16
N HIS A 948 23.07 -26.12 -15.58
CA HIS A 948 23.37 -26.22 -14.16
C HIS A 948 22.27 -25.56 -13.32
N TYR A 949 21.86 -24.35 -13.70
CA TYR A 949 20.75 -23.65 -13.06
C TYR A 949 19.45 -24.47 -13.09
N LEU A 950 19.08 -25.05 -14.23
CA LEU A 950 17.89 -25.89 -14.35
C LEU A 950 17.95 -27.11 -13.43
N THR A 951 19.10 -27.78 -13.37
CA THR A 951 19.31 -28.95 -12.50
C THR A 951 19.24 -28.60 -11.02
N MET A 952 19.92 -27.51 -10.61
CA MET A 952 19.86 -27.01 -9.24
C MET A 952 18.43 -26.64 -8.84
N ARG A 953 17.69 -25.99 -9.75
CA ARG A 953 16.32 -25.56 -9.51
C ARG A 953 15.36 -26.75 -9.37
N GLU A 954 15.49 -27.77 -10.21
CA GLU A 954 14.73 -29.02 -10.08
C GLU A 954 14.98 -29.70 -8.72
N THR A 955 16.25 -29.79 -8.33
CA THR A 955 16.66 -30.41 -7.05
C THR A 955 16.12 -29.63 -5.85
N ALA A 956 16.27 -28.31 -5.87
CA ALA A 956 15.76 -27.43 -4.83
C ALA A 956 14.23 -27.52 -4.74
N ARG A 957 13.53 -27.57 -5.89
CA ARG A 957 12.06 -27.69 -5.96
C ARG A 957 11.61 -28.99 -5.30
N ALA A 958 12.22 -30.12 -5.64
CA ALA A 958 11.88 -31.41 -5.06
C ALA A 958 12.11 -31.46 -3.54
N ARG A 959 13.24 -30.90 -3.06
CA ARG A 959 13.54 -30.78 -1.63
C ARG A 959 12.48 -29.94 -0.91
N ILE A 960 12.23 -28.74 -1.40
CA ILE A 960 11.29 -27.78 -0.79
C ILE A 960 9.86 -28.34 -0.81
N GLU A 961 9.46 -28.98 -1.91
CA GLU A 961 8.16 -29.63 -2.02
C GLU A 961 7.99 -30.76 -1.00
N GLY A 962 9.00 -31.62 -0.86
CA GLY A 962 9.00 -32.69 0.14
C GLY A 962 8.92 -32.15 1.57
N GLU A 963 9.69 -31.11 1.89
CA GLU A 963 9.65 -30.43 3.19
C GLU A 963 8.29 -29.78 3.46
N GLU A 964 7.72 -29.08 2.48
CA GLU A 964 6.44 -28.40 2.60
C GLU A 964 5.29 -29.39 2.76
N LYS A 965 5.23 -30.46 1.95
CA LYS A 965 4.22 -31.52 2.07
C LYS A 965 4.30 -32.21 3.43
N SER A 966 5.52 -32.55 3.88
CA SER A 966 5.75 -33.16 5.19
C SER A 966 5.38 -32.23 6.35
N LEU A 967 5.66 -30.93 6.22
CA LEU A 967 5.25 -29.93 7.21
C LEU A 967 3.73 -29.85 7.29
N ARG A 968 3.04 -29.67 6.14
CA ARG A 968 1.58 -29.55 6.09
C ARG A 968 0.88 -30.78 6.63
N GLN A 969 1.37 -31.98 6.28
CA GLN A 969 0.85 -33.24 6.80
C GLN A 969 0.95 -33.28 8.33
N ARG A 970 2.13 -32.99 8.91
CA ARG A 970 2.32 -33.01 10.36
C ARG A 970 1.44 -32.00 11.09
N VAL A 971 1.39 -30.75 10.62
CA VAL A 971 0.59 -29.71 11.31
C VAL A 971 -0.92 -29.91 11.14
N SER A 972 -1.36 -30.71 10.17
CA SER A 972 -2.78 -31.04 9.97
C SER A 972 -3.35 -32.05 10.96
N ILE A 973 -2.49 -32.73 11.72
CA ILE A 973 -2.86 -33.74 12.72
C ILE A 973 -3.50 -33.06 13.93
N ASP A 974 -4.72 -33.47 14.28
CA ASP A 974 -5.40 -33.03 15.50
C ASP A 974 -4.76 -33.72 16.72
N ILE A 975 -4.50 -32.98 17.80
CA ILE A 975 -4.20 -33.60 19.09
C ILE A 975 -5.54 -33.87 19.79
N PRO A 976 -5.91 -35.14 20.02
CA PRO A 976 -7.22 -35.49 20.53
C PRO A 976 -7.42 -34.95 21.95
N ALA A 977 -8.67 -34.68 22.31
CA ALA A 977 -9.00 -34.43 23.70
C ALA A 977 -8.90 -35.72 24.51
N LEU A 978 -8.50 -35.57 25.76
CA LEU A 978 -8.49 -36.64 26.75
C LEU A 978 -9.77 -36.58 27.58
N SER A 979 -10.31 -37.74 27.92
CA SER A 979 -11.34 -37.91 28.94
C SER A 979 -10.87 -37.35 30.29
N PRO A 980 -11.79 -36.91 31.17
CA PRO A 980 -11.44 -36.49 32.53
C PRO A 980 -10.59 -37.54 33.28
N GLU A 981 -10.87 -38.82 33.05
CA GLU A 981 -10.16 -39.95 33.63
C GLU A 981 -8.72 -40.04 33.11
N ALA A 982 -8.51 -40.00 31.80
CA ALA A 982 -7.18 -40.03 31.19
C ALA A 982 -6.34 -38.80 31.54
N ARG A 983 -6.97 -37.62 31.65
CA ARG A 983 -6.32 -36.39 32.09
C ARG A 983 -5.84 -36.48 33.55
N ASN A 984 -6.68 -36.99 34.45
CA ASN A 984 -6.32 -37.21 35.86
C ASN A 984 -5.13 -38.18 36.00
N VAL A 985 -5.08 -39.23 35.16
CA VAL A 985 -3.94 -40.15 35.14
C VAL A 985 -2.65 -39.43 34.74
N LEU A 986 -2.66 -38.62 33.68
CA LEU A 986 -1.48 -37.86 33.25
C LEU A 986 -1.05 -36.78 34.26
N GLU A 987 -1.98 -36.17 35.00
CA GLU A 987 -1.66 -35.24 36.08
C GLU A 987 -0.98 -35.95 37.25
N ARG A 988 -1.45 -37.14 37.66
CA ARG A 988 -0.79 -37.96 38.69
C ARG A 988 0.59 -38.45 38.24
N VAL A 989 0.72 -38.81 36.97
CA VAL A 989 2.00 -39.18 36.34
C VAL A 989 2.97 -38.00 36.38
N ARG A 990 2.54 -36.79 36.00
CA ARG A 990 3.34 -35.57 36.09
C ARG A 990 3.80 -35.33 37.53
N ASP A 991 2.87 -35.36 38.49
CA ASP A 991 3.19 -35.10 39.90
C ASP A 991 4.13 -36.17 40.48
N ALA A 992 4.04 -37.42 40.02
CA ALA A 992 4.96 -38.49 40.39
C ALA A 992 6.36 -38.28 39.77
N ILE A 993 6.44 -37.86 38.51
CA ILE A 993 7.71 -37.52 37.84
C ILE A 993 8.38 -36.31 38.52
N ASP A 994 7.60 -35.27 38.88
CA ASP A 994 8.12 -34.08 39.57
C ASP A 994 8.63 -34.42 40.99
N ARG A 995 8.07 -35.44 41.64
CA ARG A 995 8.55 -36.02 42.91
C ARG A 995 9.65 -37.09 42.73
N ASN A 996 10.10 -37.33 41.50
CA ASN A 996 11.08 -38.36 41.14
C ASN A 996 10.67 -39.81 41.51
N ASP A 997 9.37 -40.09 41.55
CA ASP A 997 8.76 -41.39 41.86
C ASP A 997 8.20 -42.06 40.59
N LEU A 998 9.14 -42.54 39.76
CA LEU A 998 8.85 -43.15 38.46
C LEU A 998 8.05 -44.47 38.54
N PRO A 999 8.22 -45.37 39.54
CA PRO A 999 7.39 -46.55 39.69
C PRO A 999 5.91 -46.23 39.94
N ALA A 1000 5.61 -45.20 40.73
CA ALA A 1000 4.24 -44.77 40.96
C ALA A 1000 3.59 -44.22 39.67
N ALA A 1001 4.35 -43.50 38.83
CA ALA A 1001 3.87 -43.00 37.54
C ALA A 1001 3.38 -44.14 36.61
N LEU A 1002 4.12 -45.25 36.52
CA LEU A 1002 3.70 -46.45 35.79
C LEU A 1002 2.46 -47.11 36.43
N GLY A 1003 2.41 -47.17 37.76
CA GLY A 1003 1.28 -47.70 38.50
C GLY A 1003 -0.04 -46.97 38.21
N TYR A 1004 0.00 -45.64 38.13
CA TYR A 1004 -1.17 -44.82 37.78
C TYR A 1004 -1.64 -45.06 36.34
N ALA A 1005 -0.73 -45.20 35.38
CA ALA A 1005 -1.05 -45.43 33.98
C ALA A 1005 -1.68 -46.82 33.71
N ILE A 1006 -1.29 -47.84 34.50
CA ILE A 1006 -1.78 -49.23 34.34
C ILE A 1006 -3.11 -49.46 35.08
N SER A 1007 -3.49 -48.57 36.00
CA SER A 1007 -4.69 -48.72 36.86
C SER A 1007 -6.03 -48.69 36.12
N ASN A 1008 -6.08 -48.14 34.89
CA ASN A 1008 -7.28 -48.13 34.05
C ASN A 1008 -6.91 -48.40 32.58
N ARG A 1009 -7.36 -49.55 32.06
CA ARG A 1009 -7.05 -50.02 30.70
C ARG A 1009 -7.62 -49.12 29.60
N GLU A 1010 -8.79 -48.51 29.82
CA GLU A 1010 -9.40 -47.60 28.84
C GLU A 1010 -8.66 -46.26 28.79
N ALA A 1011 -8.32 -45.70 29.95
CA ALA A 1011 -7.52 -44.48 30.04
C ALA A 1011 -6.12 -44.66 29.42
N LYS A 1012 -5.50 -45.84 29.60
CA LYS A 1012 -4.20 -46.15 28.99
C LYS A 1012 -4.26 -46.15 27.46
N LEU A 1013 -5.25 -46.82 26.87
CA LEU A 1013 -5.43 -46.85 25.41
C LEU A 1013 -5.65 -45.45 24.81
N GLU A 1014 -6.36 -44.59 25.54
CA GLU A 1014 -6.57 -43.19 25.16
C GLU A 1014 -5.28 -42.36 25.23
N ILE A 1015 -4.50 -42.52 26.30
CA ILE A 1015 -3.19 -41.88 26.47
C ILE A 1015 -2.20 -42.34 25.38
N ASP A 1016 -2.21 -43.62 25.01
CA ASP A 1016 -1.36 -44.16 23.94
C ASP A 1016 -1.74 -43.57 22.58
N GLY A 1017 -3.04 -43.42 22.29
CA GLY A 1017 -3.55 -42.75 21.09
C GLY A 1017 -3.19 -41.26 21.05
N PHE A 1018 -3.31 -40.57 22.18
CA PHE A 1018 -2.88 -39.18 22.34
C PHE A 1018 -1.37 -39.01 22.10
N ASN A 1019 -0.54 -39.86 22.71
CA ASN A 1019 0.92 -39.82 22.55
C ASN A 1019 1.34 -40.09 21.10
N LYS A 1020 0.66 -40.99 20.40
CA LYS A 1020 0.87 -41.23 18.98
C LYS A 1020 0.61 -39.97 18.15
N ALA A 1021 -0.52 -39.28 18.37
CA ALA A 1021 -0.86 -38.03 17.68
C ALA A 1021 0.15 -36.90 17.97
N VAL A 1022 0.62 -36.79 19.22
CA VAL A 1022 1.66 -35.83 19.62
C VAL A 1022 2.98 -36.11 18.90
N SER A 1023 3.40 -37.38 18.85
CA SER A 1023 4.64 -37.79 18.16
C SER A 1023 4.57 -37.61 16.65
N GLU A 1024 3.43 -37.92 16.02
CA GLU A 1024 3.24 -37.72 14.57
C GLU A 1024 3.23 -36.23 14.20
N ARG A 1025 2.67 -35.35 15.05
CA ARG A 1025 2.60 -33.90 14.81
C ARG A 1025 3.90 -33.16 15.08
N PHE A 1026 4.56 -33.44 16.21
CA PHE A 1026 5.69 -32.65 16.70
C PHE A 1026 7.03 -33.40 16.66
N GLY A 1027 7.02 -34.68 16.33
CA GLY A 1027 8.21 -35.54 16.34
C GLY A 1027 8.60 -35.99 17.75
N GLU A 1028 9.25 -37.15 17.81
CA GLU A 1028 9.90 -37.66 19.01
C GLU A 1028 11.43 -37.58 18.83
N PRO A 1029 12.23 -37.11 19.81
CA PRO A 1029 11.94 -36.80 21.22
C PRO A 1029 11.73 -35.30 21.53
N THR A 1030 10.96 -34.58 20.72
CA THR A 1030 10.87 -33.11 20.78
C THR A 1030 10.47 -32.54 22.14
N MET A 1031 9.52 -33.15 22.86
CA MET A 1031 9.07 -32.64 24.17
C MET A 1031 9.95 -33.10 25.34
N LEU A 1032 10.89 -34.02 25.12
CA LEU A 1032 11.80 -34.51 26.17
C LEU A 1032 13.02 -33.60 26.38
N ALA A 1033 13.30 -32.70 25.43
CA ALA A 1033 14.39 -31.74 25.52
C ALA A 1033 14.24 -30.79 26.73
N ASN A 1034 15.37 -30.33 27.28
CA ASN A 1034 15.40 -29.33 28.36
C ASN A 1034 14.73 -28.02 27.94
N ALA A 1035 14.85 -27.65 26.65
CA ALA A 1035 14.19 -26.48 26.07
C ALA A 1035 12.66 -26.58 26.03
N ALA A 1036 12.07 -27.77 26.21
CA ALA A 1036 10.61 -27.97 26.22
C ALA A 1036 10.00 -27.93 27.64
N ARG A 1037 10.77 -27.59 28.69
CA ARG A 1037 10.27 -27.55 30.08
C ARG A 1037 9.19 -26.49 30.31
N LYS A 1038 9.26 -25.39 29.57
CA LYS A 1038 8.27 -24.31 29.58
C LYS A 1038 7.68 -24.13 28.18
N PRO A 1039 6.42 -23.69 28.05
CA PRO A 1039 5.81 -23.35 26.77
C PRO A 1039 6.32 -21.97 26.27
N GLU A 1040 7.64 -21.79 26.24
CA GLU A 1040 8.32 -20.52 25.98
C GLU A 1040 9.64 -20.76 25.22
N GLY A 1041 10.13 -19.74 24.51
CA GLY A 1041 11.42 -19.78 23.82
C GLY A 1041 11.39 -20.39 22.41
N PRO A 1042 12.56 -20.59 21.77
CA PRO A 1042 12.68 -20.90 20.34
C PRO A 1042 11.97 -22.19 19.91
N LEU A 1043 11.95 -23.20 20.78
CA LEU A 1043 11.32 -24.49 20.52
C LEU A 1043 9.78 -24.39 20.53
N PHE A 1044 9.22 -23.64 21.48
CA PHE A 1044 7.79 -23.35 21.55
C PHE A 1044 7.34 -22.51 20.35
N GLU A 1045 8.08 -21.45 20.00
CA GLU A 1045 7.76 -20.62 18.84
C GLU A 1045 7.83 -21.40 17.52
N LYS A 1046 8.77 -22.34 17.39
CA LYS A 1046 8.86 -23.24 16.23
C LYS A 1046 7.63 -24.17 16.12
N MET A 1047 7.11 -24.66 17.24
CA MET A 1047 5.93 -25.55 17.26
C MET A 1047 4.60 -24.78 17.17
N ALA A 1048 4.58 -23.53 17.61
CA ALA A 1048 3.45 -22.62 17.49
C ALA A 1048 3.36 -21.93 16.12
N PHE A 1049 4.34 -22.13 15.25
CA PHE A 1049 4.42 -21.50 13.94
C PHE A 1049 3.21 -21.86 13.07
N GLY A 1050 2.47 -20.83 12.62
CA GLY A 1050 1.27 -20.98 11.79
C GLY A 1050 -0.03 -21.24 12.54
N LEU A 1051 0.00 -21.33 13.89
CA LEU A 1051 -1.22 -21.42 14.71
C LEU A 1051 -1.86 -20.04 14.90
N GLN A 1052 -3.20 -20.01 14.92
CA GLN A 1052 -3.95 -18.82 15.32
C GLN A 1052 -3.72 -18.51 16.80
N PRO A 1053 -3.87 -17.25 17.27
CA PRO A 1053 -3.64 -16.89 18.67
C PRO A 1053 -4.38 -17.77 19.68
N ALA A 1054 -5.64 -18.12 19.40
CA ALA A 1054 -6.42 -19.04 20.24
C ALA A 1054 -5.83 -20.46 20.26
N GLN A 1055 -5.34 -20.96 19.12
CA GLN A 1055 -4.69 -22.27 19.03
C GLN A 1055 -3.32 -22.28 19.69
N LYS A 1056 -2.61 -21.14 19.69
CA LYS A 1056 -1.34 -20.95 20.41
C LYS A 1056 -1.57 -21.01 21.92
N GLU A 1057 -2.65 -20.42 22.43
CA GLU A 1057 -3.04 -20.57 23.85
C GLU A 1057 -3.46 -22.01 24.17
N ASN A 1058 -4.27 -22.67 23.33
CA ASN A 1058 -4.60 -24.09 23.50
C ASN A 1058 -3.34 -24.98 23.52
N LEU A 1059 -2.34 -24.67 22.69
CA LEU A 1059 -1.04 -25.36 22.70
C LEU A 1059 -0.28 -25.14 24.02
N LYS A 1060 -0.32 -23.93 24.59
CA LYS A 1060 0.29 -23.65 25.92
C LYS A 1060 -0.42 -24.43 27.01
N GLU A 1061 -1.75 -24.46 27.01
CA GLU A 1061 -2.55 -25.21 27.99
C GLU A 1061 -2.31 -26.72 27.89
N ALA A 1062 -2.21 -27.26 26.67
CA ALA A 1062 -1.92 -28.66 26.44
C ALA A 1062 -0.46 -29.05 26.70
N TRP A 1063 0.46 -28.07 26.81
CA TRP A 1063 1.90 -28.30 26.87
C TRP A 1063 2.36 -29.22 28.01
N PRO A 1064 1.94 -29.02 29.27
CA PRO A 1064 2.38 -29.88 30.38
C PRO A 1064 1.86 -31.32 30.22
N VAL A 1065 0.66 -31.48 29.68
CA VAL A 1065 0.01 -32.79 29.47
C VAL A 1065 0.71 -33.57 28.34
N MET A 1066 1.02 -32.90 27.22
CA MET A 1066 1.79 -33.51 26.12
C MET A 1066 3.19 -33.94 26.57
N ARG A 1067 3.85 -33.15 27.44
CA ARG A 1067 5.16 -33.48 27.99
C ARG A 1067 5.10 -34.68 28.93
N ALA A 1068 4.14 -34.72 29.85
CA ALA A 1068 3.94 -35.84 30.76
C ALA A 1068 3.64 -37.14 30.00
N GLY A 1069 2.83 -37.05 28.93
CA GLY A 1069 2.54 -38.17 28.03
C GLY A 1069 3.79 -38.74 27.34
N GLN A 1070 4.65 -37.88 26.75
CA GLN A 1070 5.90 -38.35 26.14
C GLN A 1070 6.91 -38.90 27.17
N GLN A 1071 6.98 -38.33 28.38
CA GLN A 1071 7.84 -38.85 29.45
C GLN A 1071 7.40 -40.24 29.92
N LEU A 1072 6.08 -40.45 30.06
CA LEU A 1072 5.52 -41.77 30.36
C LEU A 1072 5.82 -42.78 29.26
N ALA A 1073 5.60 -42.41 27.98
CA ALA A 1073 5.86 -43.29 26.84
C ALA A 1073 7.35 -43.63 26.67
N ALA A 1074 8.25 -42.71 27.02
CA ALA A 1074 9.68 -42.96 27.04
C ALA A 1074 10.07 -43.93 28.18
N HIS A 1075 9.51 -43.72 29.37
CA HIS A 1075 9.78 -44.57 30.54
C HIS A 1075 9.24 -45.99 30.34
N GLU A 1076 8.02 -46.15 29.82
CA GLU A 1076 7.43 -47.45 29.46
C GLU A 1076 8.32 -48.24 28.50
N ARG A 1077 8.89 -47.56 27.49
CA ARG A 1077 9.87 -48.15 26.57
C ARG A 1077 11.13 -48.59 27.30
N THR A 1078 11.71 -47.74 28.15
CA THR A 1078 12.90 -48.10 28.93
C THR A 1078 12.63 -49.31 29.83
N THR A 1079 11.48 -49.37 30.52
CA THR A 1079 11.11 -50.50 31.36
C THR A 1079 10.85 -51.77 30.54
N ALA A 1080 10.21 -51.66 29.38
CA ALA A 1080 10.01 -52.78 28.47
C ALA A 1080 11.34 -53.32 27.92
N THR A 1081 12.26 -52.45 27.52
CA THR A 1081 13.61 -52.82 27.09
C THR A 1081 14.39 -53.47 28.23
N LEU A 1082 14.34 -52.92 29.46
CA LEU A 1082 14.98 -53.53 30.63
C LEU A 1082 14.40 -54.91 30.95
N LYS A 1083 13.07 -55.09 30.89
CA LYS A 1083 12.43 -56.40 31.04
C LYS A 1083 12.83 -57.37 29.93
N GLN A 1084 12.92 -56.93 28.68
CA GLN A 1084 13.41 -57.76 27.57
C GLN A 1084 14.87 -58.17 27.77
N VAL A 1085 15.73 -57.25 28.20
CA VAL A 1085 17.13 -57.52 28.54
C VAL A 1085 17.24 -58.48 29.72
N GLU A 1086 16.38 -58.36 30.72
CA GLU A 1086 16.35 -59.23 31.89
C GLU A 1086 15.79 -60.62 31.57
N VAL A 1087 14.79 -60.72 30.70
CA VAL A 1087 14.29 -61.99 30.13
C VAL A 1087 15.36 -62.66 29.27
N LEU A 1088 16.08 -61.90 28.43
CA LEU A 1088 17.25 -62.39 27.66
C LEU A 1088 18.38 -62.87 28.59
N ARG A 1089 18.59 -62.19 29.72
CA ARG A 1089 19.60 -62.56 30.72
C ARG A 1089 19.20 -63.80 31.53
N LEU A 1090 17.90 -63.97 31.81
CA LEU A 1090 17.34 -65.15 32.48
C LEU A 1090 17.29 -66.37 31.55
N SER A 1091 16.97 -66.18 30.26
CA SER A 1091 17.05 -67.25 29.25
C SER A 1091 18.49 -67.69 29.02
N GLN A 1092 19.47 -66.77 29.06
CA GLN A 1092 20.90 -67.13 29.02
C GLN A 1092 21.37 -67.90 30.27
N ARG A 1093 20.74 -67.69 31.45
CA ARG A 1093 21.02 -68.46 32.68
C ARG A 1093 20.34 -69.83 32.73
N GLN A 1094 19.29 -70.06 31.94
CA GLN A 1094 18.57 -71.33 31.88
C GLN A 1094 19.08 -72.28 30.79
N THR A 1095 20.05 -71.88 29.97
CA THR A 1095 20.80 -72.83 29.13
C THR A 1095 21.68 -73.70 30.05
N PRO A 1096 21.45 -75.02 30.18
CA PRO A 1096 22.41 -75.88 30.85
C PRO A 1096 23.68 -75.89 29.99
N SER A 1097 24.83 -75.64 30.60
CA SER A 1097 26.11 -76.08 30.06
C SER A 1097 26.03 -77.61 29.91
N LEU A 1098 25.81 -78.09 28.68
CA LEU A 1098 26.10 -79.47 28.32
C LEU A 1098 27.61 -79.66 28.49
N LYS A 1099 28.02 -80.19 29.64
CA LYS A 1099 29.24 -80.99 29.75
C LYS A 1099 28.93 -82.36 29.17
N GLN A 1100 29.28 -82.55 27.90
CA GLN A 1100 30.01 -83.71 27.38
C GLN A 1100 30.45 -83.41 25.95
#